data_AF-A0A9P7ZSG2-F1
#
_entry.id   AF-A0A9P7ZSG2-F1
#
_cell.length_a   1.000
_cell.length_b   1.000
_cell.length_c   1.000
_cell.angle_alpha   90.00
_cell.angle_beta   90.00
_cell.angle_gamma   90.00
#
_symmetry.space_group_name_H-M   'P 1'
#
loop_
_entity.id
_entity.type
_entity.pdbx_description
1 polymer ?
#
loop_
_entity_poly.entity_id
_entity_poly.type
_entity_poly.pdbx_seq_one_letter_code
_entity_poly.pdbx_strand_id
1 'polypeptide(L)'
;MQLKTQVAGLVAALALPSLGAAARNDTGFPPDEDGKYWIQSEVMKIGFVPYGASISDLHIKDKYGVTRDIVAGWDNATYYTLDEQHPNYGAVPGRYANRIKNGTFEIDGEKYQVSLNDNPTKEHPDGLDTLHGGKDGWGWRNFTVEAHTDSTVTFKIVDPNGKEGFPGEVISYVTYTVNGSDWDISMVALATTKKTPIMLSSHAYWNLDGFANNETSLALNHTLHLPYSGQRVAVDNILIPTGEILANEKGSANDFWSKPKQLGASFDDDELEGNCGFGCKGYDNCYSVNRQQLGNYDWRTHSPVAVLHSNWSGIGIEVYSDQDAFQIYSCNGQDGTLALKQSQGIDDDEDFPRTIPQYGCVVMEVEDYIDGINNPAWFREKKQIFGPGDDPYEDRAQTDLGIAADIEEAQRHEEALESQPPAEPSVPVPSVSGTQPPPKSGENVVRQPKKRFVGRRTAAEASSKATDGGAGGEAGAVGPAKPRRAPRLLNQVPKEITEDPNLKAAVAILPANYSFEIPKTIHRIRTSGATKVALQMPEGLLLFATTISDILTQFCPGIETLIMGDVTYGACCIDDYTARALGCDLLVHYAHSCLIPVDVTKIKTLYVFVDISIDTSHLLASLERNFASGKTIAVVGTIQFNATIHGVRSSLERAGFQVLVPQIAPLSKGEILGCTSPKLHTDDNIDLILYLGDGRFHLESIMIHNPSIPAYRYDPYSRKLTRETYEHDEMYTLRRTAIATARKAQKWGLILGSLGRQGNPHTLTLVEKRLRERGIPFINLLLSEIFPGKLALMSDVECWVQVACPRLSIDWGYAFPRPLLTPYEALVALEEREGWGDGPYPMDYYGREGLGRTKAISVGPE
;
A
#
# COMPACT_ATOMS: atom_id res chain seq x y z
N MET A 1 -33.92 -30.93 -7.21
CA MET A 1 -33.18 -32.04 -7.85
C MET A 1 -32.52 -31.47 -9.09
N GLN A 2 -31.20 -31.64 -9.23
CA GLN A 2 -30.28 -30.91 -10.13
C GLN A 2 -29.77 -29.54 -9.60
N LEU A 3 -28.97 -29.62 -8.54
CA LEU A 3 -27.96 -28.61 -8.17
C LEU A 3 -26.70 -29.38 -7.75
N LYS A 4 -25.93 -29.88 -8.72
CA LYS A 4 -24.64 -30.56 -8.51
C LYS A 4 -23.77 -30.40 -9.77
N THR A 5 -23.31 -29.19 -10.04
CA THR A 5 -22.16 -28.92 -10.93
C THR A 5 -21.87 -27.42 -10.91
N GLN A 6 -20.93 -27.00 -10.05
CA GLN A 6 -20.00 -25.85 -10.22
C GLN A 6 -19.40 -25.42 -8.88
N VAL A 7 -18.66 -26.33 -8.23
CA VAL A 7 -17.64 -26.03 -7.20
C VAL A 7 -16.24 -26.38 -7.74
N ALA A 8 -16.08 -26.58 -9.07
CA ALA A 8 -14.88 -27.18 -9.65
C ALA A 8 -13.86 -26.19 -10.26
N GLY A 9 -13.95 -24.88 -10.00
CA GLY A 9 -13.13 -23.86 -10.68
C GLY A 9 -11.91 -23.33 -9.91
N LEU A 10 -11.94 -23.32 -8.57
CA LEU A 10 -10.85 -22.79 -7.73
C LEU A 10 -10.14 -23.86 -6.89
N VAL A 11 -10.54 -25.12 -7.03
CA VAL A 11 -9.93 -26.29 -6.35
C VAL A 11 -8.99 -27.05 -7.30
N ALA A 12 -8.81 -26.60 -8.55
CA ALA A 12 -8.06 -27.31 -9.59
C ALA A 12 -6.53 -27.11 -9.57
N ALA A 13 -5.93 -26.96 -8.38
CA ALA A 13 -4.55 -27.37 -8.14
C ALA A 13 -4.44 -28.45 -7.03
N LEU A 14 -5.53 -28.79 -6.34
CA LEU A 14 -5.55 -29.78 -5.25
C LEU A 14 -6.89 -30.52 -5.22
N ALA A 15 -7.03 -31.59 -6.01
CA ALA A 15 -7.82 -32.79 -5.65
C ALA A 15 -7.80 -33.87 -6.76
N LEU A 16 -7.32 -35.07 -6.42
CA LEU A 16 -7.73 -36.35 -7.02
C LEU A 16 -8.55 -37.15 -5.97
N PRO A 17 -9.41 -38.12 -6.39
CA PRO A 17 -10.66 -38.40 -5.71
C PRO A 17 -10.53 -39.37 -4.52
N SER A 18 -11.35 -39.13 -3.50
CA SER A 18 -11.61 -40.07 -2.42
C SER A 18 -12.49 -41.23 -2.89
N LEU A 19 -11.95 -42.45 -2.80
CA LEU A 19 -12.73 -43.68 -2.65
C LEU A 19 -12.22 -44.37 -1.40
N GLY A 20 -13.14 -44.61 -0.46
CA GLY A 20 -12.84 -45.21 0.82
C GLY A 20 -12.21 -46.60 0.68
N ALA A 21 -10.97 -46.69 1.13
CA ALA A 21 -10.34 -47.86 1.74
C ALA A 21 -9.09 -47.35 2.45
N ALA A 22 -8.84 -47.80 3.67
CA ALA A 22 -7.64 -47.43 4.44
C ALA A 22 -6.39 -47.56 3.55
N ALA A 23 -5.72 -46.44 3.27
CA ALA A 23 -4.55 -46.41 2.40
C ALA A 23 -3.52 -45.44 2.98
N ARG A 24 -2.30 -45.96 3.11
CA ARG A 24 -1.10 -45.34 3.70
C ARG A 24 -0.82 -43.96 3.10
N ASN A 25 -0.50 -43.00 3.98
CA ASN A 25 0.23 -41.78 3.61
C ASN A 25 1.58 -42.19 3.02
N ASP A 26 1.75 -41.99 1.72
CA ASP A 26 3.04 -42.07 1.03
C ASP A 26 3.25 -40.72 0.35
N THR A 27 3.41 -39.66 1.16
CA THR A 27 4.05 -38.43 0.71
C THR A 27 5.50 -38.80 0.47
N GLY A 28 6.03 -38.61 -0.75
CA GLY A 28 7.33 -39.15 -1.20
C GLY A 28 8.59 -38.75 -0.43
N PHE A 29 8.45 -38.10 0.73
CA PHE A 29 9.48 -37.70 1.67
C PHE A 29 8.95 -37.92 3.10
N PRO A 30 9.12 -39.12 3.67
CA PRO A 30 8.78 -39.38 5.07
C PRO A 30 9.67 -38.52 6.00
N PRO A 31 9.26 -38.31 7.27
CA PRO A 31 10.14 -37.65 8.23
C PRO A 31 11.40 -38.50 8.47
N ASP A 32 12.43 -37.87 9.02
CA ASP A 32 13.63 -38.58 9.47
C ASP A 32 13.37 -39.48 10.70
N GLU A 33 14.42 -40.09 11.24
CA GLU A 33 14.33 -41.00 12.38
C GLU A 33 13.84 -40.32 13.68
N ASP A 34 13.98 -38.99 13.76
CA ASP A 34 13.53 -38.16 14.87
C ASP A 34 12.14 -37.56 14.63
N GLY A 35 11.50 -37.86 13.49
CA GLY A 35 10.15 -37.40 13.17
C GLY A 35 10.10 -36.00 12.56
N LYS A 36 11.22 -35.46 12.08
CA LYS A 36 11.35 -34.12 11.50
C LYS A 36 11.24 -34.14 9.97
N TYR A 37 10.59 -33.11 9.44
CA TYR A 37 10.48 -32.82 8.00
C TYR A 37 11.46 -31.69 7.67
N TRP A 38 12.40 -31.94 6.76
CA TRP A 38 13.49 -31.01 6.46
C TRP A 38 13.30 -30.35 5.11
N ILE A 39 13.40 -29.02 5.08
CA ILE A 39 13.56 -28.23 3.86
C ILE A 39 14.93 -27.53 3.88
N GLN A 40 15.52 -27.26 2.73
CA GLN A 40 16.87 -26.72 2.62
C GLN A 40 17.08 -25.90 1.35
N SER A 41 18.05 -24.99 1.42
CA SER A 41 18.62 -24.25 0.30
C SER A 41 20.15 -24.43 0.29
N GLU A 42 20.87 -23.66 -0.52
CA GLU A 42 22.34 -23.66 -0.52
C GLU A 42 22.94 -23.05 0.76
N VAL A 43 22.17 -22.24 1.51
CA VAL A 43 22.66 -21.46 2.67
C VAL A 43 22.09 -21.92 4.00
N MET A 44 20.90 -22.53 4.04
CA MET A 44 20.25 -22.94 5.28
C MET A 44 19.52 -24.28 5.17
N LYS A 45 19.30 -24.91 6.32
CA LYS A 45 18.51 -26.14 6.47
C LYS A 45 17.58 -26.02 7.66
N ILE A 46 16.28 -26.24 7.46
CA ILE A 46 15.22 -25.99 8.46
C ILE A 46 14.43 -27.27 8.71
N GLY A 47 14.26 -27.63 9.97
CA GLY A 47 13.50 -28.78 10.43
C GLY A 47 12.13 -28.36 10.96
N PHE A 48 11.10 -29.15 10.66
CA PHE A 48 9.73 -28.93 11.11
C PHE A 48 9.11 -30.21 11.67
N VAL A 49 8.19 -30.05 12.62
CA VAL A 49 7.38 -31.15 13.16
C VAL A 49 5.89 -30.88 12.96
N PRO A 50 5.06 -31.91 12.66
CA PRO A 50 3.64 -31.68 12.42
C PRO A 50 2.86 -31.20 13.65
N TYR A 51 3.33 -31.50 14.87
CA TYR A 51 2.70 -31.03 16.09
C TYR A 51 2.93 -29.52 16.25
N GLY A 52 1.83 -28.75 16.29
CA GLY A 52 1.85 -27.28 16.25
C GLY A 52 2.30 -26.69 14.92
N ALA A 53 2.51 -27.50 13.88
CA ALA A 53 3.25 -27.11 12.67
C ALA A 53 4.60 -26.45 12.99
N SER A 54 5.27 -26.94 14.05
CA SER A 54 6.35 -26.21 14.71
C SER A 54 7.65 -26.23 13.92
N ILE A 55 8.36 -25.12 13.89
CA ILE A 55 9.79 -25.11 13.55
C ILE A 55 10.56 -25.80 14.69
N SER A 56 11.43 -26.74 14.34
CA SER A 56 12.26 -27.46 15.30
C SER A 56 13.72 -27.06 15.23
N ASP A 57 14.25 -26.73 14.05
CA ASP A 57 15.66 -26.45 13.83
C ASP A 57 15.84 -25.45 12.70
N LEU A 58 16.87 -24.61 12.80
CA LEU A 58 17.28 -23.72 11.71
C LEU A 58 18.80 -23.61 11.71
N HIS A 59 19.42 -24.30 10.76
CA HIS A 59 20.86 -24.39 10.61
C HIS A 59 21.34 -23.40 9.55
N ILE A 60 22.24 -22.49 9.94
CA ILE A 60 22.90 -21.53 9.05
C ILE A 60 24.38 -21.38 9.44
N LYS A 61 25.25 -21.02 8.50
CA LYS A 61 26.67 -20.78 8.81
C LYS A 61 26.88 -19.39 9.41
N ASP A 62 27.70 -19.30 10.45
CA ASP A 62 28.19 -18.04 11.02
C ASP A 62 29.33 -17.44 10.18
N LYS A 63 29.80 -16.25 10.56
CA LYS A 63 30.88 -15.51 9.85
C LYS A 63 32.22 -16.25 9.85
N TYR A 64 32.37 -17.31 10.66
CA TYR A 64 33.53 -18.19 10.71
C TYR A 64 33.32 -19.48 9.92
N GLY A 65 32.15 -19.65 9.27
CA GLY A 65 31.78 -20.83 8.51
C GLY A 65 31.27 -22.00 9.36
N VAL A 66 31.08 -21.81 10.67
CA VAL A 66 30.56 -22.83 11.58
C VAL A 66 29.04 -22.86 11.49
N THR A 67 28.44 -24.04 11.32
CA THR A 67 26.99 -24.18 11.29
C THR A 67 26.42 -24.00 12.69
N ARG A 68 25.43 -23.11 12.84
CA ARG A 68 24.72 -22.79 14.07
C ARG A 68 23.25 -23.13 13.92
N ASP A 69 22.70 -23.76 14.95
CA ASP A 69 21.26 -23.99 15.06
C ASP A 69 20.64 -22.90 15.95
N ILE A 70 19.94 -21.96 15.32
CA ILE A 70 19.61 -20.66 15.94
C ILE A 70 18.20 -20.58 16.53
N VAL A 71 17.46 -21.70 16.56
CA VAL A 71 16.10 -21.76 17.16
C VAL A 71 16.00 -22.85 18.21
N ALA A 72 15.34 -22.55 19.33
CA ALA A 72 15.07 -23.55 20.37
C ALA A 72 13.99 -24.56 19.93
N GLY A 73 14.05 -25.76 20.51
CA GLY A 73 13.16 -26.88 20.19
C GLY A 73 13.71 -28.16 20.79
N TRP A 74 13.29 -29.31 20.28
CA TRP A 74 13.76 -30.63 20.72
C TRP A 74 14.44 -31.40 19.60
N ASP A 75 15.39 -32.28 19.97
CA ASP A 75 16.05 -33.18 19.03
C ASP A 75 15.05 -34.17 18.41
N ASN A 76 14.08 -34.68 19.20
CA ASN A 76 13.10 -35.67 18.75
C ASN A 76 11.66 -35.13 18.80
N ALA A 77 10.91 -35.32 17.72
CA ALA A 77 9.54 -34.83 17.56
C ALA A 77 8.57 -35.37 18.62
N THR A 78 8.86 -36.52 19.24
CA THR A 78 8.02 -37.10 20.31
C THR A 78 7.92 -36.16 21.52
N TYR A 79 8.97 -35.40 21.82
CA TYR A 79 8.98 -34.47 22.98
C TYR A 79 7.96 -33.35 22.85
N TYR A 80 7.64 -32.90 21.63
CA TYR A 80 6.59 -31.90 21.41
C TYR A 80 5.22 -32.34 21.95
N THR A 81 4.98 -33.65 22.08
CA THR A 81 3.72 -34.18 22.65
C THR A 81 3.78 -34.51 24.14
N LEU A 82 4.98 -34.54 24.73
CA LEU A 82 5.22 -35.03 26.10
C LEU A 82 5.66 -33.93 27.07
N ASP A 83 6.45 -32.97 26.60
CA ASP A 83 7.01 -31.90 27.42
C ASP A 83 5.97 -30.80 27.63
N GLU A 84 5.72 -30.43 28.87
CA GLU A 84 4.73 -29.39 29.21
C GLU A 84 5.19 -27.97 28.85
N GLN A 85 6.46 -27.79 28.49
CA GLN A 85 6.98 -26.52 27.99
C GLN A 85 6.60 -26.24 26.53
N HIS A 86 6.20 -27.27 25.79
CA HIS A 86 5.42 -27.09 24.57
C HIS A 86 4.08 -26.39 24.92
N PRO A 87 3.46 -25.53 24.08
CA PRO A 87 3.71 -25.21 22.68
C PRO A 87 4.61 -23.98 22.51
N ASN A 88 5.34 -23.59 23.57
CA ASN A 88 6.06 -22.33 23.55
C ASN A 88 7.21 -22.34 22.52
N TYR A 89 7.74 -23.49 22.11
CA TYR A 89 8.93 -23.54 21.23
C TYR A 89 8.58 -23.92 19.80
N GLY A 90 8.36 -22.89 18.96
CA GLY A 90 8.33 -23.01 17.50
C GLY A 90 6.94 -23.21 16.88
N ALA A 91 5.89 -23.37 17.68
CA ALA A 91 4.55 -23.65 17.18
C ALA A 91 3.92 -22.44 16.45
N VAL A 92 2.88 -22.73 15.65
CA VAL A 92 1.93 -21.74 15.14
C VAL A 92 0.78 -21.61 16.16
N PRO A 93 0.78 -20.56 17.01
CA PRO A 93 -0.36 -20.30 17.88
C PRO A 93 -1.62 -20.01 17.07
N GLY A 94 -2.74 -20.56 17.54
CA GLY A 94 -4.03 -20.45 16.86
C GLY A 94 -5.17 -21.09 17.65
N ARG A 95 -6.43 -20.83 17.31
CA ARG A 95 -6.87 -19.99 16.18
C ARG A 95 -6.72 -18.48 16.42
N TYR A 96 -6.32 -18.08 17.63
CA TYR A 96 -6.02 -16.70 17.99
C TYR A 96 -4.71 -16.65 18.79
N ALA A 97 -3.67 -16.06 18.22
CA ALA A 97 -2.39 -15.82 18.86
C ALA A 97 -2.51 -14.76 19.97
N ASN A 98 -1.53 -14.70 20.86
CA ASN A 98 -1.53 -13.80 22.00
C ASN A 98 -2.80 -13.91 22.89
N ARG A 99 -3.09 -12.88 23.69
CA ARG A 99 -4.12 -12.90 24.72
C ARG A 99 -5.50 -12.40 24.25
N ILE A 100 -6.56 -13.02 24.77
CA ILE A 100 -7.95 -12.55 24.70
C ILE A 100 -8.43 -12.20 26.11
N LYS A 101 -8.82 -10.94 26.30
CA LYS A 101 -9.27 -10.42 27.60
C LYS A 101 -10.47 -11.21 28.16
N ASN A 102 -10.32 -11.68 29.40
CA ASN A 102 -11.33 -12.48 30.11
C ASN A 102 -11.72 -13.79 29.40
N GLY A 103 -10.99 -14.19 28.35
CA GLY A 103 -11.41 -15.25 27.43
C GLY A 103 -12.79 -14.99 26.82
N THR A 104 -13.17 -13.74 26.59
CA THR A 104 -14.47 -13.41 26.01
C THR A 104 -14.34 -12.42 24.87
N PHE A 105 -15.24 -12.52 23.90
CA PHE A 105 -15.41 -11.55 22.82
C PHE A 105 -16.87 -11.56 22.36
N GLU A 106 -17.24 -10.62 21.50
CA GLU A 106 -18.59 -10.49 20.96
C GLU A 106 -18.55 -10.47 19.42
N ILE A 107 -19.46 -11.20 18.78
CA ILE A 107 -19.67 -11.14 17.32
C ILE A 107 -21.15 -10.95 17.08
N ASP A 108 -21.52 -9.91 16.32
CA ASP A 108 -22.90 -9.60 15.93
C ASP A 108 -23.89 -9.54 17.12
N GLY A 109 -23.44 -9.08 18.30
CA GLY A 109 -24.26 -9.01 19.52
C GLY A 109 -24.27 -10.28 20.38
N GLU A 110 -23.64 -11.36 19.93
CA GLU A 110 -23.54 -12.62 20.67
C GLU A 110 -22.19 -12.72 21.39
N LYS A 111 -22.24 -12.90 22.71
CA LYS A 111 -21.05 -13.07 23.55
C LYS A 111 -20.58 -14.52 23.54
N TYR A 112 -19.29 -14.71 23.29
CA TYR A 112 -18.61 -16.00 23.32
C TYR A 112 -17.64 -16.07 24.51
N GLN A 113 -17.46 -17.28 25.03
CA GLN A 113 -16.47 -17.60 26.06
C GLN A 113 -15.55 -18.68 25.50
N VAL A 114 -14.25 -18.42 25.54
CA VAL A 114 -13.20 -19.36 25.20
C VAL A 114 -12.46 -19.84 26.45
N SER A 115 -11.76 -20.97 26.32
CA SER A 115 -11.01 -21.59 27.41
C SER A 115 -9.96 -20.63 27.98
N LEU A 116 -9.97 -20.44 29.29
CA LEU A 116 -8.92 -19.71 30.00
C LEU A 116 -7.70 -20.63 30.18
N ASN A 117 -6.51 -20.07 30.12
CA ASN A 117 -5.26 -20.82 30.33
C ASN A 117 -4.08 -19.98 30.82
N ASP A 118 -4.22 -18.67 30.98
CA ASP A 118 -3.12 -17.79 31.42
C ASP A 118 -3.50 -16.93 32.63
N ASN A 119 -2.48 -16.45 33.34
CA ASN A 119 -2.59 -15.64 34.56
C ASN A 119 -3.46 -16.27 35.68
N PRO A 120 -3.19 -17.52 36.12
CA PRO A 120 -3.98 -18.17 37.17
C PRO A 120 -3.81 -17.47 38.53
N THR A 121 -4.91 -17.36 39.27
CA THR A 121 -4.92 -16.87 40.66
C THR A 121 -5.52 -17.93 41.58
N LYS A 122 -5.51 -17.69 42.91
CA LYS A 122 -6.14 -18.61 43.87
C LYS A 122 -7.65 -18.71 43.63
N GLU A 123 -8.27 -17.62 43.20
CA GLU A 123 -9.70 -17.52 42.92
C GLU A 123 -10.04 -18.03 41.51
N HIS A 124 -9.09 -17.93 40.57
CA HIS A 124 -9.22 -18.34 39.17
C HIS A 124 -8.10 -19.31 38.78
N PRO A 125 -8.14 -20.58 39.25
CA PRO A 125 -7.06 -21.54 39.04
C PRO A 125 -6.88 -21.94 37.57
N ASP A 126 -7.90 -21.74 36.74
CA ASP A 126 -7.86 -22.03 35.31
C ASP A 126 -7.32 -20.86 34.46
N GLY A 127 -6.99 -19.72 35.08
CA GLY A 127 -6.57 -18.50 34.39
C GLY A 127 -7.62 -17.39 34.42
N LEU A 128 -7.19 -16.19 34.07
CA LEU A 128 -8.03 -15.00 33.90
C LEU A 128 -8.30 -14.69 32.44
N ASP A 129 -7.47 -15.15 31.53
CA ASP A 129 -7.52 -14.86 30.10
C ASP A 129 -7.10 -16.08 29.27
N THR A 130 -7.28 -15.95 27.95
CA THR A 130 -6.93 -16.97 26.98
C THR A 130 -5.67 -16.55 26.26
N LEU A 131 -4.62 -17.35 26.33
CA LEU A 131 -3.37 -17.18 25.58
C LEU A 131 -3.29 -18.25 24.48
N HIS A 132 -2.93 -17.84 23.26
CA HIS A 132 -2.68 -18.71 22.11
C HIS A 132 -3.80 -19.72 21.79
N GLY A 133 -5.05 -19.28 21.96
CA GLY A 133 -6.23 -20.07 21.61
C GLY A 133 -6.69 -21.08 22.66
N GLY A 134 -6.11 -21.08 23.86
CA GLY A 134 -6.57 -21.89 24.99
C GLY A 134 -5.70 -23.10 25.31
N LYS A 135 -6.19 -23.97 26.21
CA LYS A 135 -5.44 -25.14 26.73
C LYS A 135 -5.16 -26.19 25.66
N ASP A 136 -6.01 -26.25 24.64
CA ASP A 136 -5.88 -27.14 23.47
C ASP A 136 -5.97 -26.33 22.16
N GLY A 137 -5.26 -25.20 22.14
CA GLY A 137 -5.02 -24.37 20.97
C GLY A 137 -4.19 -25.09 19.89
N TRP A 138 -3.93 -24.44 18.76
CA TRP A 138 -3.30 -25.09 17.60
C TRP A 138 -1.89 -25.60 17.88
N GLY A 139 -1.14 -24.91 18.73
CA GLY A 139 0.18 -25.38 19.17
C GLY A 139 0.12 -26.79 19.73
N TRP A 140 -0.89 -27.11 20.55
CA TRP A 140 -1.13 -28.41 21.19
C TRP A 140 -1.68 -29.51 20.28
N ARG A 141 -1.68 -29.32 18.96
CA ARG A 141 -2.40 -30.21 18.06
C ARG A 141 -1.56 -30.64 16.88
N ASN A 142 -1.81 -31.88 16.45
CA ASN A 142 -1.15 -32.42 15.28
C ASN A 142 -1.76 -31.85 14.01
N PHE A 143 -0.92 -31.28 13.14
CA PHE A 143 -1.28 -30.93 11.78
C PHE A 143 -1.06 -32.13 10.87
N THR A 144 -1.84 -32.20 9.79
CA THR A 144 -1.60 -33.14 8.70
C THR A 144 -0.57 -32.54 7.76
N VAL A 145 0.47 -33.29 7.41
CA VAL A 145 1.39 -32.91 6.33
C VAL A 145 0.68 -33.16 5.00
N GLU A 146 0.34 -32.09 4.28
CA GLU A 146 -0.36 -32.17 2.99
C GLU A 146 0.62 -32.22 1.82
N ALA A 147 1.77 -31.54 1.93
CA ALA A 147 2.83 -31.55 0.92
C ALA A 147 4.21 -31.37 1.55
N HIS A 148 5.22 -32.01 0.96
CA HIS A 148 6.62 -31.87 1.36
C HIS A 148 7.55 -32.12 0.15
N THR A 149 8.54 -31.26 0.00
CA THR A 149 9.63 -31.30 -0.98
C THR A 149 10.91 -30.83 -0.30
N ASP A 150 12.06 -30.93 -0.97
CA ASP A 150 13.34 -30.46 -0.41
C ASP A 150 13.37 -28.96 -0.06
N SER A 151 12.45 -28.13 -0.58
CA SER A 151 12.44 -26.67 -0.34
C SER A 151 11.13 -26.13 0.26
N THR A 152 10.10 -26.97 0.44
CA THR A 152 8.78 -26.54 0.89
C THR A 152 8.08 -27.62 1.69
N VAL A 153 7.40 -27.25 2.78
CA VAL A 153 6.48 -28.11 3.54
C VAL A 153 5.18 -27.37 3.83
N THR A 154 4.05 -28.06 3.65
CA THR A 154 2.70 -27.54 3.93
C THR A 154 1.99 -28.43 4.95
N PHE A 155 1.58 -27.81 6.05
CA PHE A 155 0.77 -28.40 7.11
C PHE A 155 -0.67 -27.94 7.00
N LYS A 156 -1.61 -28.76 7.47
CA LYS A 156 -3.03 -28.44 7.54
C LYS A 156 -3.64 -28.84 8.85
N ILE A 157 -4.52 -28.00 9.36
CA ILE A 157 -5.38 -28.30 10.50
C ILE A 157 -6.84 -28.04 10.14
N VAL A 158 -7.72 -28.88 10.67
CA VAL A 158 -9.16 -28.61 10.71
C VAL A 158 -9.52 -28.38 12.17
N ASP A 159 -9.96 -27.16 12.45
CA ASP A 159 -10.35 -26.73 13.78
C ASP A 159 -11.88 -26.65 13.88
N PRO A 160 -12.55 -27.63 14.51
CA PRO A 160 -14.00 -27.76 14.44
C PRO A 160 -14.73 -26.64 15.20
N ASN A 161 -15.99 -26.40 14.82
CA ASN A 161 -16.88 -25.49 15.54
C ASN A 161 -17.02 -25.87 17.03
N GLY A 162 -16.81 -24.90 17.90
CA GLY A 162 -16.89 -25.04 19.36
C GLY A 162 -15.59 -25.49 20.03
N LYS A 163 -14.51 -25.73 19.27
CA LYS A 163 -13.20 -26.07 19.85
C LYS A 163 -12.68 -24.90 20.68
N GLU A 164 -12.25 -25.18 21.91
CA GLU A 164 -11.86 -24.17 22.92
C GLU A 164 -12.91 -23.06 23.15
N GLY A 165 -14.17 -23.29 22.77
CA GLY A 165 -15.25 -22.30 22.86
C GLY A 165 -15.40 -21.37 21.64
N PHE A 166 -14.51 -21.45 20.64
CA PHE A 166 -14.60 -20.62 19.44
C PHE A 166 -15.75 -21.07 18.52
N PRO A 167 -16.59 -20.14 18.01
CA PRO A 167 -17.61 -20.47 17.02
C PRO A 167 -16.98 -20.80 15.68
N GLY A 168 -17.70 -21.51 14.82
CA GLY A 168 -17.27 -21.77 13.45
C GLY A 168 -16.14 -22.80 13.35
N GLU A 169 -16.18 -23.55 12.27
CA GLU A 169 -15.06 -24.41 11.85
C GLU A 169 -14.08 -23.55 11.05
N VAL A 170 -12.79 -23.78 11.27
CA VAL A 170 -11.69 -23.16 10.52
C VAL A 170 -10.85 -24.26 9.88
N ILE A 171 -10.52 -24.11 8.60
CA ILE A 171 -9.51 -24.93 7.92
C ILE A 171 -8.33 -24.02 7.65
N SER A 172 -7.14 -24.41 8.10
CA SER A 172 -5.91 -23.63 7.90
C SER A 172 -4.81 -24.44 7.24
N TYR A 173 -4.04 -23.76 6.40
CA TYR A 173 -2.82 -24.26 5.77
C TYR A 173 -1.65 -23.37 6.19
N VAL A 174 -0.58 -23.98 6.67
CA VAL A 174 0.69 -23.31 6.99
C VAL A 174 1.74 -23.84 6.05
N THR A 175 2.31 -22.98 5.22
CA THR A 175 3.34 -23.34 4.24
C THR A 175 4.64 -22.62 4.54
N TYR A 176 5.71 -23.41 4.67
CA TYR A 176 7.08 -22.92 4.79
C TYR A 176 7.82 -23.20 3.50
N THR A 177 8.54 -22.21 2.98
CA THR A 177 9.37 -22.35 1.77
C THR A 177 10.72 -21.71 1.97
N VAL A 178 11.77 -22.33 1.44
CA VAL A 178 13.13 -21.76 1.43
C VAL A 178 13.61 -21.59 -0.01
N ASN A 179 14.22 -20.45 -0.31
CA ASN A 179 14.82 -20.15 -1.61
C ASN A 179 16.04 -19.24 -1.43
N GLY A 180 17.25 -19.77 -1.61
CA GLY A 180 18.45 -19.02 -1.26
C GLY A 180 18.45 -18.65 0.23
N SER A 181 18.68 -17.38 0.55
CA SER A 181 18.62 -16.84 1.91
C SER A 181 17.22 -16.47 2.38
N ASP A 182 16.22 -16.56 1.50
CA ASP A 182 14.83 -16.28 1.85
C ASP A 182 14.16 -17.51 2.48
N TRP A 183 13.53 -17.29 3.63
CA TRP A 183 12.59 -18.20 4.27
C TRP A 183 11.20 -17.56 4.33
N ASP A 184 10.27 -18.09 3.54
CA ASP A 184 8.89 -17.68 3.48
C ASP A 184 8.00 -18.53 4.39
N ILE A 185 7.09 -17.85 5.10
CA ILE A 185 5.97 -18.45 5.83
C ILE A 185 4.66 -17.84 5.30
N SER A 186 3.71 -18.71 4.96
CA SER A 186 2.36 -18.32 4.55
C SER A 186 1.34 -19.13 5.34
N MET A 187 0.52 -18.43 6.12
CA MET A 187 -0.58 -19.02 6.88
C MET A 187 -1.90 -18.54 6.28
N VAL A 188 -2.73 -19.46 5.82
CA VAL A 188 -4.01 -19.16 5.19
C VAL A 188 -5.10 -19.91 5.93
N ALA A 189 -6.08 -19.20 6.47
CA ALA A 189 -7.17 -19.78 7.24
C ALA A 189 -8.55 -19.36 6.73
N LEU A 190 -9.46 -20.33 6.66
CA LEU A 190 -10.81 -20.18 6.11
C LEU A 190 -11.84 -20.53 7.19
N ALA A 191 -12.68 -19.58 7.57
CA ALA A 191 -13.87 -19.83 8.38
C ALA A 191 -14.98 -20.43 7.52
N THR A 192 -15.34 -21.69 7.74
CA THR A 192 -16.20 -22.46 6.81
C THR A 192 -17.68 -22.46 7.19
N THR A 193 -18.03 -22.22 8.46
CA THR A 193 -19.42 -22.39 8.95
C THR A 193 -20.02 -21.22 9.71
N LYS A 194 -19.25 -20.44 10.47
CA LYS A 194 -19.70 -19.23 11.17
C LYS A 194 -18.58 -18.20 11.23
N LYS A 195 -18.92 -16.95 11.52
CA LYS A 195 -17.93 -15.93 11.90
C LYS A 195 -17.16 -16.38 13.13
N THR A 196 -15.84 -16.20 13.11
CA THR A 196 -14.93 -16.56 14.20
C THR A 196 -13.74 -15.61 14.19
N PRO A 197 -13.14 -15.34 15.37
CA PRO A 197 -11.86 -14.66 15.38
C PRO A 197 -10.77 -15.58 14.83
N ILE A 198 -9.85 -15.02 14.05
CA ILE A 198 -8.63 -15.66 13.54
C ILE A 198 -7.49 -14.64 13.62
N MET A 199 -6.41 -15.01 14.30
CA MET A 199 -5.13 -14.29 14.29
C MET A 199 -4.05 -15.35 14.53
N LEU A 200 -3.11 -15.50 13.62
CA LEU A 200 -2.05 -16.50 13.70
C LEU A 200 -0.71 -15.78 13.87
N SER A 201 0.31 -16.55 14.25
CA SER A 201 1.68 -16.07 14.36
C SER A 201 2.64 -17.26 14.27
N SER A 202 3.94 -17.00 14.24
CA SER A 202 4.98 -18.01 14.42
C SER A 202 5.74 -17.73 15.71
N HIS A 203 5.76 -18.72 16.61
CA HIS A 203 6.31 -18.56 17.96
C HIS A 203 7.73 -19.16 18.05
N ALA A 204 8.63 -18.72 17.18
CA ALA A 204 10.02 -19.20 17.12
C ALA A 204 10.92 -18.50 18.15
N TYR A 205 11.73 -19.28 18.87
CA TYR A 205 12.61 -18.81 19.95
C TYR A 205 14.05 -18.74 19.46
N TRP A 206 14.50 -17.52 19.17
CA TRP A 206 15.75 -17.24 18.47
C TRP A 206 16.93 -17.00 19.42
N ASN A 207 18.07 -17.58 19.08
CA ASN A 207 19.38 -17.12 19.54
C ASN A 207 20.37 -17.20 18.37
N LEU A 208 20.75 -16.05 17.82
CA LEU A 208 21.60 -15.95 16.62
C LEU A 208 23.04 -16.44 16.81
N ASP A 209 23.45 -16.75 18.04
CA ASP A 209 24.75 -17.38 18.32
C ASP A 209 24.66 -18.91 18.37
N GLY A 210 23.48 -19.48 18.09
CA GLY A 210 23.23 -20.92 18.21
C GLY A 210 23.37 -21.42 19.65
N PHE A 211 23.09 -20.53 20.62
CA PHE A 211 23.32 -20.75 22.05
C PHE A 211 24.78 -21.06 22.42
N ALA A 212 25.73 -20.81 21.51
CA ALA A 212 27.12 -21.23 21.61
C ALA A 212 28.11 -20.09 21.86
N ASN A 213 27.60 -18.92 22.28
CA ASN A 213 28.44 -17.77 22.61
C ASN A 213 29.13 -18.00 23.96
N ASN A 214 30.46 -18.04 23.93
CA ASN A 214 31.32 -18.26 25.10
C ASN A 214 31.65 -16.98 25.89
N GLU A 215 31.04 -15.85 25.52
CA GLU A 215 31.10 -14.59 26.27
C GLU A 215 29.82 -14.37 27.09
N THR A 216 28.67 -14.89 26.62
CA THR A 216 27.38 -14.82 27.31
C THR A 216 26.41 -15.87 26.78
N SER A 217 25.59 -16.47 27.66
CA SER A 217 24.48 -17.37 27.27
C SER A 217 23.19 -16.62 26.95
N LEU A 218 23.21 -15.28 27.00
CA LEU A 218 22.04 -14.41 26.83
C LEU A 218 21.93 -13.90 25.40
N ALA A 219 20.71 -13.64 24.94
CA ALA A 219 20.43 -12.94 23.68
C ALA A 219 20.45 -11.39 23.83
N LEU A 220 20.78 -10.88 25.01
CA LEU A 220 20.76 -9.45 25.32
C LEU A 220 21.76 -8.62 24.52
N ASN A 221 22.83 -9.25 24.00
CA ASN A 221 23.80 -8.61 23.13
C ASN A 221 23.35 -8.53 21.66
N HIS A 222 22.22 -9.15 21.29
CA HIS A 222 21.65 -9.04 19.95
C HIS A 222 21.07 -7.64 19.75
N THR A 223 21.36 -7.07 18.58
CA THR A 223 20.91 -5.75 18.16
C THR A 223 19.60 -5.87 17.41
N LEU A 224 18.55 -5.25 17.92
CA LEU A 224 17.21 -5.19 17.33
C LEU A 224 16.97 -3.81 16.70
N HIS A 225 16.28 -3.80 15.56
CA HIS A 225 15.75 -2.59 14.94
C HIS A 225 14.34 -2.83 14.39
N LEU A 226 13.40 -1.94 14.72
CA LEU A 226 11.99 -2.02 14.30
C LEU A 226 11.60 -0.70 13.60
N PRO A 227 11.99 -0.47 12.34
CA PRO A 227 11.97 0.85 11.69
C PRO A 227 10.59 1.51 11.61
N TYR A 228 9.52 0.73 11.66
CA TYR A 228 8.14 1.22 11.57
C TYR A 228 7.42 1.27 12.92
N SER A 229 8.10 0.93 14.00
CA SER A 229 7.52 0.74 15.33
C SER A 229 7.70 1.94 16.25
N GLY A 230 7.26 3.10 15.76
CA GLY A 230 7.19 4.32 16.56
C GLY A 230 6.13 4.28 17.68
N GLN A 231 5.28 3.25 17.70
CA GLN A 231 4.22 3.07 18.69
C GLN A 231 4.09 1.58 19.10
N ARG A 232 3.41 1.34 20.21
CA ARG A 232 3.09 0.00 20.73
C ARG A 232 1.72 -0.02 21.43
N VAL A 233 1.12 -1.20 21.53
CA VAL A 233 -0.10 -1.42 22.29
C VAL A 233 0.22 -1.31 23.79
N ALA A 234 -0.52 -0.48 24.51
CA ALA A 234 -0.44 -0.42 25.97
C ALA A 234 -1.09 -1.67 26.57
N VAL A 235 -0.42 -2.28 27.54
CA VAL A 235 -0.92 -3.45 28.27
C VAL A 235 -0.94 -3.19 29.76
N ASP A 236 -1.82 -3.89 30.48
CA ASP A 236 -1.85 -3.88 31.94
C ASP A 236 -0.83 -4.88 32.53
N ASN A 237 -0.88 -5.02 33.85
CA ASN A 237 0.04 -5.85 34.63
C ASN A 237 0.00 -7.35 34.32
N ILE A 238 -1.04 -7.83 33.63
CA ILE A 238 -1.16 -9.22 33.16
C ILE A 238 -1.11 -9.30 31.63
N LEU A 239 -0.54 -8.27 30.99
CA LEU A 239 -0.30 -8.17 29.55
C LEU A 239 -1.59 -8.10 28.69
N ILE A 240 -2.70 -7.67 29.29
CA ILE A 240 -3.95 -7.46 28.55
C ILE A 240 -4.01 -6.03 28.03
N PRO A 241 -4.41 -5.81 26.76
CA PRO A 241 -4.47 -4.46 26.23
C PRO A 241 -5.42 -3.54 26.98
N THR A 242 -4.97 -2.31 27.23
CA THR A 242 -5.75 -1.29 27.93
C THR A 242 -6.66 -0.49 27.00
N GLY A 243 -6.44 -0.60 25.68
CA GLY A 243 -7.09 0.21 24.64
C GLY A 243 -6.25 1.40 24.17
N GLU A 244 -5.17 1.75 24.89
CA GLU A 244 -4.27 2.84 24.54
C GLU A 244 -3.14 2.39 23.60
N ILE A 245 -2.67 3.31 22.75
CA ILE A 245 -1.49 3.13 21.88
C ILE A 245 -0.42 4.11 22.35
N LEU A 246 0.70 3.60 22.85
CA LEU A 246 1.79 4.41 23.39
C LEU A 246 2.79 4.76 22.29
N ALA A 247 3.32 5.97 22.34
CA ALA A 247 4.49 6.31 21.55
C ALA A 247 5.76 5.67 22.15
N ASN A 248 6.67 5.25 21.29
CA ASN A 248 8.01 4.84 21.67
C ASN A 248 8.90 6.08 21.57
N GLU A 249 9.06 6.80 22.68
CA GLU A 249 9.85 8.04 22.70
C GLU A 249 11.33 7.77 22.41
N LYS A 250 12.00 8.66 21.68
CA LYS A 250 13.42 8.49 21.36
C LYS A 250 14.27 8.41 22.63
N GLY A 251 15.04 7.34 22.77
CA GLY A 251 15.87 7.03 23.94
C GLY A 251 15.16 6.26 25.06
N SER A 252 13.87 5.95 24.94
CA SER A 252 13.15 5.12 25.92
C SER A 252 13.56 3.65 25.87
N ALA A 253 13.17 2.88 26.88
CA ALA A 253 13.39 1.44 26.94
C ALA A 253 12.82 0.70 25.71
N ASN A 254 11.70 1.19 25.15
CA ASN A 254 11.03 0.63 23.98
C ASN A 254 11.42 1.31 22.64
N ASP A 255 12.43 2.18 22.63
CA ASP A 255 12.94 2.79 21.40
C ASP A 255 13.85 1.83 20.61
N PHE A 256 13.24 0.99 19.78
CA PHE A 256 13.93 0.17 18.77
C PHE A 256 13.75 0.70 17.34
N TRP A 257 12.95 1.76 17.16
CA TRP A 257 12.58 2.26 15.83
C TRP A 257 13.44 3.43 15.37
N SER A 258 14.01 4.22 16.30
CA SER A 258 14.77 5.41 15.92
C SER A 258 16.19 5.09 15.45
N LYS A 259 16.75 3.97 15.94
CA LYS A 259 18.06 3.42 15.58
C LYS A 259 18.20 1.98 16.11
N PRO A 260 19.08 1.14 15.53
CA PRO A 260 19.38 -0.18 16.07
C PRO A 260 19.87 -0.10 17.52
N LYS A 261 19.39 -1.01 18.38
CA LYS A 261 19.70 -1.04 19.82
C LYS A 261 19.82 -2.48 20.32
N GLN A 262 20.80 -2.76 21.15
CA GLN A 262 20.90 -4.06 21.82
C GLN A 262 19.72 -4.28 22.76
N LEU A 263 19.17 -5.49 22.79
CA LEU A 263 18.06 -5.86 23.69
C LEU A 263 18.44 -5.57 25.16
N GLY A 264 19.69 -5.80 25.55
CA GLY A 264 20.21 -5.56 26.90
C GLY A 264 20.45 -4.08 27.25
N ALA A 265 20.39 -3.16 26.30
CA ALA A 265 20.90 -1.79 26.50
C ALA A 265 20.13 -1.00 27.58
N SER A 266 18.85 -1.30 27.78
CA SER A 266 17.98 -0.64 28.75
C SER A 266 17.74 -1.48 30.00
N PHE A 267 18.50 -2.56 30.21
CA PHE A 267 18.34 -3.41 31.39
C PHE A 267 18.77 -2.75 32.70
N ASP A 268 19.36 -1.57 32.69
CA ASP A 268 19.59 -0.79 33.92
C ASP A 268 18.58 0.36 34.09
N ASP A 269 17.65 0.54 33.14
CA ASP A 269 16.64 1.60 33.18
C ASP A 269 15.44 1.21 34.05
N ASP A 270 15.00 2.11 34.92
CA ASP A 270 13.81 1.92 35.77
C ASP A 270 12.52 1.77 34.93
N GLU A 271 12.50 2.28 33.69
CA GLU A 271 11.36 2.16 32.76
C GLU A 271 11.09 0.70 32.35
N LEU A 272 12.10 -0.17 32.42
CA LEU A 272 11.96 -1.57 32.02
C LEU A 272 11.24 -2.41 33.09
N GLU A 273 11.13 -1.92 34.33
CA GLU A 273 10.38 -2.58 35.39
C GLU A 273 8.88 -2.53 35.09
N GLY A 274 8.25 -3.71 35.00
CA GLY A 274 6.84 -3.83 34.62
C GLY A 274 6.59 -3.88 33.11
N ASN A 275 7.62 -3.70 32.28
CA ASN A 275 7.46 -3.58 30.83
C ASN A 275 7.00 -4.89 30.14
N CYS A 276 7.26 -6.04 30.78
CA CYS A 276 6.80 -7.37 30.37
C CYS A 276 5.80 -7.99 31.37
N GLY A 277 5.03 -7.16 32.07
CA GLY A 277 4.05 -7.58 33.07
C GLY A 277 4.54 -7.34 34.51
N PHE A 278 3.69 -7.62 35.50
CA PHE A 278 3.94 -7.24 36.89
C PHE A 278 5.23 -7.84 37.46
N GLY A 279 6.14 -6.98 37.93
CA GLY A 279 7.44 -7.40 38.51
C GLY A 279 8.37 -8.06 37.49
N CYS A 280 8.10 -7.87 36.21
CA CYS A 280 8.89 -8.40 35.11
C CYS A 280 9.83 -7.32 34.57
N LYS A 281 11.04 -7.73 34.21
CA LYS A 281 12.02 -6.88 33.54
C LYS A 281 12.40 -7.50 32.20
N GLY A 282 12.19 -6.78 31.11
CA GLY A 282 12.35 -7.30 29.76
C GLY A 282 11.29 -6.77 28.80
N TYR A 283 11.10 -7.47 27.68
CA TYR A 283 10.18 -7.10 26.62
C TYR A 283 9.16 -8.22 26.42
N ASP A 284 7.88 -7.84 26.41
CA ASP A 284 6.75 -8.69 26.01
C ASP A 284 5.67 -7.73 25.49
N ASN A 285 5.92 -7.19 24.29
CA ASN A 285 5.16 -6.03 23.79
C ASN A 285 4.83 -6.16 22.31
N CYS A 286 3.60 -5.76 21.98
CA CYS A 286 3.08 -5.67 20.62
C CYS A 286 3.38 -4.28 20.06
N TYR A 287 4.34 -4.19 19.15
CA TYR A 287 4.72 -2.97 18.46
C TYR A 287 3.86 -2.80 17.21
N SER A 288 3.38 -1.57 16.94
CA SER A 288 2.69 -1.32 15.67
C SER A 288 3.69 -1.24 14.52
N VAL A 289 3.25 -1.57 13.31
CA VAL A 289 4.04 -1.46 12.08
C VAL A 289 3.42 -0.35 11.22
N ASN A 290 3.86 0.89 11.47
CA ASN A 290 3.29 2.07 10.84
C ASN A 290 3.89 2.31 9.44
N ARG A 291 3.40 1.56 8.45
CA ARG A 291 3.79 1.70 7.03
C ARG A 291 2.77 2.43 6.16
N GLN A 292 1.58 2.73 6.67
CA GLN A 292 0.50 3.36 5.90
C GLN A 292 0.92 4.71 5.28
N GLN A 293 1.80 5.47 5.95
CA GLN A 293 2.35 6.71 5.41
C GLN A 293 3.22 6.55 4.15
N LEU A 294 3.65 5.32 3.83
CA LEU A 294 4.42 5.00 2.62
C LEU A 294 3.53 4.92 1.37
N GLY A 295 2.20 4.96 1.51
CA GLY A 295 1.27 4.82 0.39
C GLY A 295 1.21 3.38 -0.13
N ASN A 296 1.21 3.19 -1.45
CA ASN A 296 1.29 1.85 -2.04
C ASN A 296 2.72 1.32 -1.88
N TYR A 297 2.89 0.40 -0.94
CA TYR A 297 4.15 -0.31 -0.74
C TYR A 297 3.97 -1.80 -1.03
N ASP A 298 5.00 -2.42 -1.61
CA ASP A 298 5.14 -3.86 -1.66
C ASP A 298 5.93 -4.29 -0.41
N TRP A 299 5.26 -5.00 0.48
CA TRP A 299 5.85 -5.43 1.75
C TRP A 299 7.04 -6.39 1.57
N ARG A 300 7.20 -7.02 0.38
CA ARG A 300 8.33 -7.91 0.07
C ARG A 300 9.59 -7.19 -0.39
N THR A 301 9.47 -5.97 -0.92
CA THR A 301 10.60 -5.25 -1.52
C THR A 301 10.90 -3.90 -0.87
N HIS A 302 10.04 -3.43 0.04
CA HIS A 302 10.33 -2.28 0.90
C HIS A 302 11.16 -2.72 2.11
N SER A 303 11.72 -1.79 2.89
CA SER A 303 12.56 -2.11 4.05
C SER A 303 11.89 -3.07 5.05
N PRO A 304 12.69 -3.91 5.75
CA PRO A 304 12.17 -4.91 6.68
C PRO A 304 11.41 -4.26 7.85
N VAL A 305 10.44 -4.97 8.42
CA VAL A 305 9.69 -4.53 9.62
C VAL A 305 10.46 -4.79 10.91
N ALA A 306 11.38 -5.75 10.88
CA ALA A 306 12.27 -6.05 11.99
C ALA A 306 13.65 -6.50 11.47
N VAL A 307 14.71 -6.09 12.15
CA VAL A 307 16.07 -6.57 11.90
C VAL A 307 16.66 -7.02 13.24
N LEU A 308 17.19 -8.23 13.29
CA LEU A 308 17.90 -8.78 14.45
C LEU A 308 19.29 -9.23 14.03
N HIS A 309 20.31 -8.83 14.77
CA HIS A 309 21.70 -9.13 14.43
C HIS A 309 22.52 -9.51 15.65
N SER A 310 23.35 -10.55 15.53
CA SER A 310 24.43 -10.82 16.48
C SER A 310 25.78 -10.45 15.90
N ASN A 311 26.49 -9.54 16.58
CA ASN A 311 27.86 -9.22 16.23
C ASN A 311 28.82 -10.41 16.45
N TRP A 312 28.52 -11.33 17.37
CA TRP A 312 29.42 -12.44 17.70
C TRP A 312 29.45 -13.48 16.57
N SER A 313 28.30 -14.03 16.20
CA SER A 313 28.18 -14.95 15.07
C SER A 313 28.24 -14.24 13.72
N GLY A 314 27.88 -12.96 13.67
CA GLY A 314 27.67 -12.21 12.44
C GLY A 314 26.38 -12.60 11.71
N ILE A 315 25.53 -13.44 12.29
CA ILE A 315 24.24 -13.82 11.68
C ILE A 315 23.26 -12.65 11.84
N GLY A 316 22.59 -12.30 10.75
CA GLY A 316 21.52 -11.31 10.69
C GLY A 316 20.22 -11.91 10.17
N ILE A 317 19.11 -11.36 10.66
CA ILE A 317 17.74 -11.66 10.23
C ILE A 317 17.07 -10.36 9.84
N GLU A 318 16.50 -10.31 8.64
CA GLU A 318 15.58 -9.24 8.21
C GLU A 318 14.19 -9.84 7.95
N VAL A 319 13.18 -9.33 8.65
CA VAL A 319 11.80 -9.80 8.51
C VAL A 319 10.98 -8.81 7.70
N TYR A 320 10.36 -9.31 6.64
CA TYR A 320 9.41 -8.63 5.78
C TYR A 320 8.04 -9.26 6.01
N SER A 321 6.99 -8.47 6.21
CA SER A 321 5.66 -9.01 6.56
C SER A 321 4.55 -8.13 6.01
N ASP A 322 3.37 -8.68 5.73
CA ASP A 322 2.15 -7.93 5.40
C ASP A 322 1.28 -7.53 6.61
N GLN A 323 1.68 -7.92 7.83
CA GLN A 323 0.95 -7.60 9.04
C GLN A 323 1.19 -6.16 9.53
N ASP A 324 0.29 -5.67 10.37
CA ASP A 324 0.30 -4.29 10.91
C ASP A 324 0.89 -4.20 12.33
N ALA A 325 1.26 -5.33 12.93
CA ALA A 325 1.94 -5.36 14.22
C ALA A 325 3.09 -6.36 14.23
N PHE A 326 3.89 -6.30 15.28
CA PHE A 326 5.02 -7.17 15.50
C PHE A 326 5.25 -7.34 17.00
N GLN A 327 5.21 -8.57 17.48
CA GLN A 327 5.33 -8.86 18.90
C GLN A 327 6.77 -9.32 19.20
N ILE A 328 7.35 -8.74 20.26
CA ILE A 328 8.69 -9.09 20.75
C ILE A 328 8.56 -9.61 22.17
N TYR A 329 9.11 -10.80 22.39
CA TYR A 329 9.26 -11.37 23.73
C TYR A 329 10.73 -11.73 23.99
N SER A 330 11.33 -11.18 25.05
CA SER A 330 12.76 -11.33 25.35
C SER A 330 13.06 -12.55 26.22
N CYS A 331 12.23 -13.59 26.19
CA CYS A 331 12.44 -14.80 26.99
C CYS A 331 12.55 -14.53 28.51
N ASN A 332 11.84 -13.53 29.03
CA ASN A 332 11.86 -13.17 30.46
C ASN A 332 11.22 -14.22 31.37
N GLY A 333 10.41 -15.14 30.85
CA GLY A 333 9.82 -16.26 31.59
C GLY A 333 10.68 -17.53 31.63
N GLN A 334 11.85 -17.54 30.98
CA GLN A 334 12.77 -18.69 31.02
C GLN A 334 13.48 -18.77 32.37
N ASP A 335 13.77 -19.98 32.85
CA ASP A 335 14.33 -20.22 34.18
C ASP A 335 15.62 -21.08 34.17
N GLY A 336 16.14 -21.44 32.99
CA GLY A 336 17.32 -22.29 32.88
C GLY A 336 17.04 -23.78 32.98
N THR A 337 15.80 -24.24 32.86
CA THR A 337 15.46 -25.67 32.95
C THR A 337 15.37 -26.40 31.61
N LEU A 338 15.05 -25.70 30.52
CA LEU A 338 14.98 -26.32 29.19
C LEU A 338 16.38 -26.65 28.67
N ALA A 339 16.63 -27.92 28.35
CA ALA A 339 17.90 -28.37 27.79
C ALA A 339 18.11 -27.88 26.36
N LEU A 340 19.35 -27.53 26.03
CA LEU A 340 19.76 -27.25 24.65
C LEU A 340 19.79 -28.53 23.82
N LYS A 341 19.41 -28.41 22.54
CA LYS A 341 19.55 -29.49 21.56
C LYS A 341 21.01 -29.92 21.38
N GLN A 342 21.25 -31.13 20.90
CA GLN A 342 22.61 -31.62 20.62
C GLN A 342 23.38 -30.73 19.62
N SER A 343 22.66 -30.10 18.70
CA SER A 343 23.16 -29.14 17.70
C SER A 343 23.58 -27.77 18.26
N GLN A 344 23.27 -27.48 19.53
CA GLN A 344 23.38 -26.16 20.15
C GLN A 344 24.40 -26.13 21.28
N GLY A 345 24.75 -24.92 21.70
CA GLY A 345 25.60 -24.72 22.87
C GLY A 345 27.09 -24.93 22.61
N ILE A 346 27.86 -24.84 23.69
CA ILE A 346 29.26 -25.28 23.75
C ILE A 346 29.35 -26.61 24.51
N ASP A 347 30.46 -27.32 24.31
CA ASP A 347 30.75 -28.57 25.02
C ASP A 347 31.08 -28.27 26.50
N ASP A 348 30.46 -29.02 27.42
CA ASP A 348 30.69 -29.10 28.88
C ASP A 348 31.53 -27.95 29.50
N ASP A 349 30.86 -26.82 29.77
CA ASP A 349 31.39 -25.66 30.50
C ASP A 349 30.48 -25.34 31.71
N GLU A 350 31.07 -25.19 32.90
CA GLU A 350 30.30 -24.90 34.14
C GLU A 350 29.69 -23.48 34.12
N ASP A 351 30.32 -22.54 33.40
CA ASP A 351 29.84 -21.16 33.29
C ASP A 351 28.74 -21.01 32.22
N PHE A 352 28.60 -21.99 31.32
CA PHE A 352 27.61 -22.02 30.24
C PHE A 352 26.83 -23.34 30.26
N PRO A 353 25.88 -23.50 31.22
CA PRO A 353 25.08 -24.71 31.31
C PRO A 353 24.34 -24.96 30.00
N ARG A 354 24.17 -26.24 29.63
CA ARG A 354 23.45 -26.65 28.42
C ARG A 354 21.93 -26.53 28.57
N THR A 355 21.47 -25.38 29.05
CA THR A 355 20.06 -25.02 29.19
C THR A 355 19.81 -23.59 28.72
N ILE A 356 18.55 -23.23 28.46
CA ILE A 356 18.17 -21.88 28.05
C ILE A 356 17.87 -21.03 29.29
N PRO A 357 18.74 -20.05 29.66
CA PRO A 357 18.50 -19.21 30.82
C PRO A 357 17.42 -18.15 30.55
N GLN A 358 17.02 -17.43 31.61
CA GLN A 358 16.28 -16.18 31.48
C GLN A 358 17.01 -15.24 30.50
N TYR A 359 16.29 -14.70 29.50
CA TYR A 359 16.85 -13.88 28.42
C TYR A 359 17.82 -14.61 27.47
N GLY A 360 17.86 -15.95 27.49
CA GLY A 360 18.67 -16.78 26.58
C GLY A 360 18.22 -16.77 25.12
N CYS A 361 17.09 -16.14 24.82
CA CYS A 361 16.52 -16.05 23.49
C CYS A 361 15.68 -14.78 23.30
N VAL A 362 15.22 -14.57 22.07
CA VAL A 362 14.21 -13.57 21.71
C VAL A 362 13.19 -14.22 20.79
N VAL A 363 11.93 -13.84 20.93
CA VAL A 363 10.82 -14.28 20.08
C VAL A 363 10.38 -13.08 19.24
N MET A 364 10.17 -13.35 17.96
CA MET A 364 9.74 -12.37 16.96
C MET A 364 8.49 -12.92 16.29
N GLU A 365 7.36 -12.34 16.65
CA GLU A 365 6.03 -12.79 16.24
C GLU A 365 5.47 -11.81 15.21
N VAL A 366 5.25 -12.32 14.00
CA VAL A 366 4.50 -11.63 12.96
C VAL A 366 3.03 -11.86 13.23
N GLU A 367 2.31 -10.81 13.59
CA GLU A 367 0.90 -10.89 13.92
C GLU A 367 0.20 -9.53 13.78
N ASP A 368 -1.09 -9.52 14.08
CA ASP A 368 -1.87 -8.29 14.17
C ASP A 368 -1.94 -7.75 15.63
N TYR A 369 -2.61 -6.62 15.82
CA TYR A 369 -2.84 -5.99 17.12
C TYR A 369 -3.48 -6.99 18.09
N ILE A 370 -2.77 -7.25 19.19
CA ILE A 370 -3.21 -8.17 20.24
C ILE A 370 -4.57 -7.76 20.81
N ASP A 371 -5.44 -8.74 21.07
CA ASP A 371 -6.84 -8.53 21.53
C ASP A 371 -7.64 -7.48 20.73
N GLY A 372 -7.32 -7.26 19.43
CA GLY A 372 -8.00 -6.28 18.59
C GLY A 372 -9.51 -6.51 18.47
N ILE A 373 -9.97 -7.76 18.59
CA ILE A 373 -11.38 -8.16 18.63
C ILE A 373 -12.17 -7.55 19.81
N ASN A 374 -11.49 -7.17 20.90
CA ASN A 374 -12.09 -6.51 22.05
C ASN A 374 -11.81 -5.00 22.10
N ASN A 375 -11.11 -4.47 21.09
CA ASN A 375 -10.73 -3.07 20.98
C ASN A 375 -11.24 -2.46 19.66
N PRO A 376 -12.57 -2.35 19.48
CA PRO A 376 -13.19 -1.96 18.19
C PRO A 376 -12.78 -0.56 17.70
N ALA A 377 -12.32 0.32 18.60
CA ALA A 377 -11.79 1.63 18.26
C ALA A 377 -10.54 1.59 17.35
N TRP A 378 -9.87 0.44 17.25
CA TRP A 378 -8.72 0.24 16.38
C TRP A 378 -9.09 -0.29 14.98
N PHE A 379 -10.39 -0.52 14.72
CA PHE A 379 -10.90 -0.96 13.42
C PHE A 379 -10.30 -2.27 12.88
N ARG A 380 -9.93 -3.21 13.78
CA ARG A 380 -9.33 -4.51 13.41
C ARG A 380 -10.33 -5.60 13.04
N GLU A 381 -11.64 -5.37 13.20
CA GLU A 381 -12.68 -6.38 12.98
C GLU A 381 -12.55 -7.10 11.63
N LYS A 382 -12.30 -6.36 10.53
CA LYS A 382 -12.14 -6.94 9.18
C LYS A 382 -10.85 -7.74 8.98
N LYS A 383 -9.90 -7.62 9.89
CA LYS A 383 -8.60 -8.32 9.86
C LYS A 383 -8.50 -9.45 10.87
N GLN A 384 -9.45 -9.53 11.81
CA GLN A 384 -9.43 -10.53 12.87
C GLN A 384 -10.71 -11.34 13.00
N ILE A 385 -11.83 -10.95 12.39
CA ILE A 385 -13.09 -11.70 12.41
C ILE A 385 -13.45 -12.10 10.97
N PHE A 386 -13.54 -13.40 10.73
CA PHE A 386 -13.77 -13.98 9.41
C PHE A 386 -14.97 -14.92 9.42
N GLY A 387 -15.81 -14.87 8.39
CA GLY A 387 -16.98 -15.73 8.23
C GLY A 387 -17.05 -16.45 6.89
N PRO A 388 -18.10 -17.29 6.70
CA PRO A 388 -18.25 -18.08 5.48
C PRO A 388 -18.48 -17.19 4.25
N GLY A 389 -17.58 -17.29 3.27
CA GLY A 389 -17.66 -16.52 2.03
C GLY A 389 -16.93 -15.18 2.06
N ASP A 390 -16.31 -14.82 3.19
CA ASP A 390 -15.30 -13.77 3.23
C ASP A 390 -14.00 -14.25 2.55
N ASP A 391 -13.11 -13.31 2.25
CA ASP A 391 -11.73 -13.65 1.84
C ASP A 391 -11.02 -14.41 2.99
N PRO A 392 -10.07 -15.30 2.69
CA PRO A 392 -9.31 -16.00 3.72
C PRO A 392 -8.55 -15.01 4.61
N TYR A 393 -8.35 -15.40 5.88
CA TYR A 393 -7.27 -14.82 6.67
C TYR A 393 -5.94 -15.20 6.03
N GLU A 394 -5.04 -14.23 5.90
CA GLU A 394 -3.68 -14.43 5.41
C GLU A 394 -2.68 -13.75 6.35
N ASP A 395 -1.67 -14.52 6.75
CA ASP A 395 -0.43 -14.02 7.34
C ASP A 395 0.73 -14.42 6.43
N ARG A 396 1.49 -13.44 5.94
CA ARG A 396 2.64 -13.67 5.07
C ARG A 396 3.85 -12.95 5.63
N ALA A 397 4.93 -13.70 5.80
CA ALA A 397 6.24 -13.15 6.09
C ALA A 397 7.32 -13.82 5.26
N GLN A 398 8.34 -13.03 4.94
CA GLN A 398 9.59 -13.47 4.32
C GLN A 398 10.72 -13.03 5.24
N THR A 399 11.60 -13.95 5.57
CA THR A 399 12.75 -13.72 6.43
C THR A 399 14.00 -13.94 5.61
N ASP A 400 14.81 -12.90 5.42
CA ASP A 400 16.12 -13.02 4.79
C ASP A 400 17.16 -13.29 5.89
N LEU A 401 17.90 -14.40 5.78
CA LEU A 401 18.92 -14.82 6.73
C LEU A 401 20.30 -14.90 6.08
N GLY A 402 21.28 -14.22 6.65
CA GLY A 402 22.64 -14.21 6.12
C GLY A 402 23.69 -13.72 7.11
N ILE A 403 24.91 -13.49 6.61
CA ILE A 403 25.94 -12.80 7.38
C ILE A 403 25.70 -11.30 7.28
N ALA A 404 25.55 -10.64 8.41
CA ALA A 404 25.26 -9.22 8.49
C ALA A 404 26.31 -8.34 7.81
N ALA A 405 27.56 -8.81 7.60
CA ALA A 405 28.53 -8.09 6.79
C ALA A 405 28.12 -7.99 5.31
N ASP A 406 27.41 -9.00 4.77
CA ASP A 406 26.86 -9.00 3.40
C ASP A 406 25.61 -8.11 3.31
N ILE A 407 24.80 -8.08 4.37
CA ILE A 407 23.63 -7.19 4.53
C ILE A 407 24.07 -5.73 4.70
N GLU A 408 25.07 -5.50 5.57
CA GLU A 408 25.72 -4.21 5.79
C GLU A 408 26.62 -3.80 4.61
N GLU A 409 27.13 -4.69 3.74
CA GLU A 409 27.86 -4.28 2.53
C GLU A 409 26.87 -3.78 1.46
N ALA A 410 25.69 -4.38 1.37
CA ALA A 410 24.56 -3.84 0.61
C ALA A 410 24.09 -2.47 1.15
N GLN A 411 24.03 -2.30 2.49
CA GLN A 411 23.62 -1.05 3.14
C GLN A 411 24.75 0.00 3.23
N ARG A 412 26.02 -0.38 3.43
CA ARG A 412 27.19 0.53 3.42
C ARG A 412 27.46 1.10 2.04
N HIS A 413 27.07 0.41 0.98
CA HIS A 413 27.05 1.00 -0.37
C HIS A 413 26.04 2.15 -0.46
N GLU A 414 24.92 2.11 0.28
CA GLU A 414 23.97 3.22 0.42
C GLU A 414 24.43 4.29 1.45
N GLU A 415 25.01 3.93 2.60
CA GLU A 415 25.46 4.89 3.63
C GLU A 415 26.79 5.60 3.29
N ALA A 416 27.68 4.97 2.51
CA ALA A 416 28.90 5.61 1.99
C ALA A 416 28.59 6.69 0.94
N LEU A 417 27.37 6.69 0.37
CA LEU A 417 26.87 7.78 -0.46
C LEU A 417 26.36 8.97 0.38
N GLU A 418 26.01 8.77 1.66
CA GLU A 418 25.43 9.80 2.54
C GLU A 418 26.40 10.45 3.53
N SER A 419 27.55 9.84 3.86
CA SER A 419 28.42 10.27 4.96
C SER A 419 29.58 11.23 4.62
N GLN A 420 29.57 11.94 3.48
CA GLN A 420 30.60 12.95 3.21
C GLN A 420 30.40 14.23 4.06
N PRO A 421 31.43 14.75 4.75
CA PRO A 421 31.28 15.91 5.61
C PRO A 421 31.14 17.21 4.79
N PRO A 422 30.43 18.24 5.30
CA PRO A 422 30.29 19.51 4.62
C PRO A 422 31.64 20.26 4.59
N ALA A 423 31.99 20.80 3.42
CA ALA A 423 33.18 21.63 3.24
C ALA A 423 33.05 22.96 4.04
N GLU A 424 34.12 23.33 4.75
CA GLU A 424 34.20 24.57 5.53
C GLU A 424 34.03 25.85 4.68
N PRO A 425 33.44 26.93 5.24
CA PRO A 425 33.23 28.17 4.50
C PRO A 425 34.53 29.00 4.41
N SER A 426 35.06 29.14 3.19
CA SER A 426 36.20 30.00 2.90
C SER A 426 35.84 31.50 2.94
N VAL A 427 36.59 32.26 3.74
CA VAL A 427 36.56 33.73 3.90
C VAL A 427 36.89 34.46 2.57
N PRO A 428 36.18 35.54 2.20
CA PRO A 428 36.49 36.29 0.98
C PRO A 428 37.59 37.36 1.20
N VAL A 429 38.59 37.38 0.32
CA VAL A 429 39.63 38.42 0.19
C VAL A 429 39.24 39.40 -0.94
N PRO A 430 39.50 40.72 -0.83
CA PRO A 430 38.68 41.75 -1.46
C PRO A 430 39.07 42.11 -2.90
N SER A 431 38.07 42.48 -3.69
CA SER A 431 38.20 42.99 -5.06
C SER A 431 38.67 44.45 -5.11
N VAL A 432 39.65 44.70 -5.96
CA VAL A 432 40.24 46.01 -6.28
C VAL A 432 39.26 46.91 -7.03
N SER A 433 39.25 48.18 -6.65
CA SER A 433 38.41 49.27 -7.14
C SER A 433 38.91 49.86 -8.47
N GLY A 434 37.96 50.20 -9.34
CA GLY A 434 38.17 51.02 -10.53
C GLY A 434 36.96 51.95 -10.74
N THR A 435 37.19 53.23 -10.52
CA THR A 435 36.24 54.36 -10.45
C THR A 435 35.91 54.97 -11.81
N GLN A 436 34.67 55.46 -12.00
CA GLN A 436 34.35 56.74 -12.67
C GLN A 436 32.84 57.14 -12.50
N PRO A 437 32.43 58.41 -12.68
CA PRO A 437 31.74 59.22 -11.65
C PRO A 437 30.27 59.61 -12.01
N PRO A 438 29.50 60.23 -11.09
CA PRO A 438 28.05 60.44 -11.21
C PRO A 438 27.70 61.76 -11.92
N PRO A 439 26.44 61.93 -12.42
CA PRO A 439 25.49 62.75 -11.64
C PRO A 439 23.97 62.53 -11.84
N LYS A 440 23.24 62.88 -10.76
CA LYS A 440 21.98 63.66 -10.67
C LYS A 440 20.59 63.00 -10.76
N SER A 441 19.80 63.42 -9.77
CA SER A 441 18.37 63.25 -9.47
C SER A 441 17.42 63.80 -10.52
N GLY A 442 16.26 63.15 -10.70
CA GLY A 442 15.08 63.75 -11.34
C GLY A 442 13.98 62.76 -11.77
N GLU A 443 12.88 62.76 -11.01
CA GLU A 443 11.45 62.61 -11.40
C GLU A 443 10.86 61.38 -12.14
N ASN A 444 9.68 61.00 -11.64
CA ASN A 444 8.71 60.02 -12.15
C ASN A 444 8.11 60.41 -13.52
N VAL A 445 8.06 59.48 -14.48
CA VAL A 445 7.07 59.50 -15.59
C VAL A 445 6.61 58.09 -15.98
N VAL A 446 5.29 57.89 -15.92
CA VAL A 446 4.53 56.73 -16.41
C VAL A 446 4.52 56.70 -17.95
N ARG A 447 4.71 55.52 -18.58
CA ARG A 447 4.43 55.31 -20.02
C ARG A 447 3.51 54.11 -20.28
N GLN A 448 2.40 54.39 -20.97
CA GLN A 448 1.42 53.42 -21.48
C GLN A 448 1.92 52.64 -22.70
N PRO A 449 1.45 51.39 -22.93
CA PRO A 449 1.61 50.69 -24.21
C PRO A 449 0.45 50.92 -25.20
N LYS A 450 0.82 51.02 -26.48
CA LYS A 450 0.00 51.38 -27.66
C LYS A 450 -1.00 50.29 -28.10
N LYS A 451 -2.14 50.74 -28.65
CA LYS A 451 -3.20 49.93 -29.30
C LYS A 451 -2.73 49.37 -30.66
N ARG A 452 -3.17 48.15 -31.00
CA ARG A 452 -3.14 47.57 -32.36
C ARG A 452 -4.58 47.25 -32.83
N PHE A 453 -4.85 47.64 -34.06
CA PHE A 453 -6.16 47.78 -34.73
C PHE A 453 -6.72 46.42 -35.22
N VAL A 454 -8.03 46.19 -35.10
CA VAL A 454 -8.74 45.00 -35.62
C VAL A 454 -9.75 45.44 -36.70
N GLY A 455 -9.67 44.82 -37.88
CA GLY A 455 -10.55 45.08 -39.02
C GLY A 455 -11.91 44.40 -38.90
N ARG A 456 -12.96 45.17 -39.22
CA ARG A 456 -14.38 44.77 -39.38
C ARG A 456 -14.58 43.99 -40.68
N ARG A 457 -14.98 42.72 -40.62
CA ARG A 457 -15.89 42.04 -41.59
C ARG A 457 -16.14 40.58 -41.19
N THR A 458 -16.93 40.34 -40.14
CA THR A 458 -17.57 39.03 -39.88
C THR A 458 -18.69 39.12 -38.84
N ALA A 459 -19.33 40.28 -38.69
CA ALA A 459 -20.33 40.54 -37.65
C ALA A 459 -21.73 40.84 -38.22
N ALA A 460 -22.09 40.23 -39.36
CA ALA A 460 -23.39 40.49 -40.00
C ALA A 460 -24.19 39.24 -40.41
N GLU A 461 -23.71 38.01 -40.19
CA GLU A 461 -24.44 36.80 -40.65
C GLU A 461 -24.88 35.84 -39.53
N ALA A 462 -24.69 36.20 -38.25
CA ALA A 462 -25.06 35.33 -37.13
C ALA A 462 -26.40 35.68 -36.44
N SER A 463 -27.24 36.53 -37.06
CA SER A 463 -28.48 37.04 -36.42
C SER A 463 -29.79 36.48 -37.00
N SER A 464 -29.77 35.31 -37.62
CA SER A 464 -30.99 34.64 -38.06
C SER A 464 -30.90 33.12 -37.90
N LYS A 465 -31.32 32.62 -36.73
CA LYS A 465 -31.99 31.32 -36.48
C LYS A 465 -31.94 31.03 -34.98
N ALA A 466 -32.92 31.55 -34.26
CA ALA A 466 -33.22 31.18 -32.88
C ALA A 466 -34.73 31.09 -32.72
N THR A 467 -35.31 29.95 -33.10
CA THR A 467 -36.63 29.44 -32.70
C THR A 467 -36.67 27.96 -33.06
N ASP A 468 -36.47 27.07 -32.10
CA ASP A 468 -37.55 26.20 -31.60
C ASP A 468 -37.04 25.33 -30.44
N GLY A 469 -37.93 25.04 -29.48
CA GLY A 469 -37.63 24.28 -28.27
C GLY A 469 -38.03 22.81 -28.39
N GLY A 470 -37.33 21.93 -27.65
CA GLY A 470 -37.68 20.53 -27.48
C GLY A 470 -36.86 19.89 -26.35
N ALA A 471 -37.55 19.30 -25.38
CA ALA A 471 -36.99 18.64 -24.20
C ALA A 471 -36.49 17.21 -24.52
N GLY A 472 -35.39 16.79 -23.88
CA GLY A 472 -35.01 15.37 -23.78
C GLY A 472 -33.50 15.09 -23.71
N GLY A 473 -33.08 14.35 -22.67
CA GLY A 473 -31.84 13.57 -22.63
C GLY A 473 -30.64 14.18 -21.89
N GLU A 474 -30.55 13.96 -20.57
CA GLU A 474 -29.32 14.20 -19.79
C GLU A 474 -28.34 13.04 -20.01
N ALA A 475 -27.22 13.30 -20.70
CA ALA A 475 -26.09 12.38 -20.82
C ALA A 475 -24.77 13.12 -20.56
N GLY A 476 -23.81 12.44 -19.95
CA GLY A 476 -22.50 12.93 -19.48
C GLY A 476 -21.50 13.40 -20.55
N ALA A 477 -21.94 14.01 -21.64
CA ALA A 477 -21.05 14.67 -22.60
C ALA A 477 -20.79 16.13 -22.23
N VAL A 478 -19.51 16.49 -22.10
CA VAL A 478 -19.03 17.87 -21.98
C VAL A 478 -19.41 18.64 -23.25
N GLY A 479 -20.29 19.64 -23.12
CA GLY A 479 -20.67 20.56 -24.21
C GLY A 479 -19.57 21.57 -24.56
N PRO A 480 -19.62 22.23 -25.73
CA PRO A 480 -18.61 23.23 -26.10
C PRO A 480 -18.71 24.48 -25.21
N ALA A 481 -17.59 24.86 -24.59
CA ALA A 481 -17.47 26.04 -23.73
C ALA A 481 -17.82 27.35 -24.48
N LYS A 482 -18.75 28.14 -23.91
CA LYS A 482 -19.10 29.48 -24.42
C LYS A 482 -17.95 30.48 -24.24
N PRO A 483 -17.83 31.53 -25.09
CA PRO A 483 -16.70 32.45 -25.04
C PRO A 483 -16.62 33.22 -23.70
N ARG A 484 -15.40 33.24 -23.12
CA ARG A 484 -15.09 33.77 -21.79
C ARG A 484 -15.33 35.29 -21.70
N ARG A 485 -16.10 35.74 -20.69
CA ARG A 485 -16.06 37.12 -20.20
C ARG A 485 -14.70 37.41 -19.54
N ALA A 486 -14.25 38.66 -19.60
CA ALA A 486 -12.92 39.09 -19.15
C ALA A 486 -12.66 38.74 -17.66
N PRO A 487 -11.55 38.04 -17.33
CA PRO A 487 -11.20 37.70 -15.96
C PRO A 487 -10.29 38.79 -15.39
N ARG A 488 -10.64 39.42 -14.25
CA ARG A 488 -9.62 40.04 -13.37
C ARG A 488 -10.04 40.54 -11.98
N LEU A 489 -11.33 40.53 -11.58
CA LEU A 489 -11.73 41.06 -10.26
C LEU A 489 -12.43 40.07 -9.31
N LEU A 490 -12.90 38.90 -9.77
CA LEU A 490 -13.70 37.99 -8.94
C LEU A 490 -12.93 36.86 -8.20
N ASN A 491 -11.62 36.71 -8.46
CA ASN A 491 -10.84 35.56 -7.93
C ASN A 491 -9.77 35.95 -6.89
N GLN A 492 -9.69 37.21 -6.47
CA GLN A 492 -8.75 37.60 -5.42
C GLN A 492 -9.39 37.39 -4.06
N VAL A 493 -8.74 36.56 -3.23
CA VAL A 493 -9.12 36.38 -1.83
C VAL A 493 -8.89 37.71 -1.10
N PRO A 494 -9.89 38.28 -0.40
CA PRO A 494 -9.75 39.51 0.35
C PRO A 494 -8.63 39.45 1.39
N LYS A 495 -7.96 40.59 1.60
CA LYS A 495 -6.87 40.69 2.58
C LYS A 495 -7.32 40.34 3.99
N GLU A 496 -8.58 40.66 4.33
CA GLU A 496 -9.14 40.31 5.64
C GLU A 496 -9.10 38.80 5.92
N ILE A 497 -9.10 37.95 4.89
CA ILE A 497 -8.98 36.49 5.04
C ILE A 497 -7.51 36.07 4.97
N THR A 498 -6.74 36.55 3.98
CA THR A 498 -5.34 36.12 3.82
C THR A 498 -4.40 36.64 4.90
N GLU A 499 -4.74 37.75 5.56
CA GLU A 499 -3.92 38.39 6.59
C GLU A 499 -4.43 38.10 8.02
N ASP A 500 -5.51 37.32 8.18
CA ASP A 500 -6.06 36.94 9.50
C ASP A 500 -5.03 36.10 10.31
N PRO A 501 -4.55 36.59 11.47
CA PRO A 501 -3.53 35.90 12.25
C PRO A 501 -4.04 34.58 12.86
N ASN A 502 -5.33 34.49 13.21
CA ASN A 502 -5.90 33.28 13.77
C ASN A 502 -6.04 32.20 12.70
N LEU A 503 -6.45 32.59 11.49
CA LEU A 503 -6.53 31.65 10.36
C LEU A 503 -5.15 31.14 9.99
N LYS A 504 -4.13 32.01 9.97
CA LYS A 504 -2.74 31.60 9.71
C LYS A 504 -2.24 30.60 10.75
N ALA A 505 -2.53 30.82 12.03
CA ALA A 505 -2.15 29.90 13.10
C ALA A 505 -2.85 28.54 12.96
N ALA A 506 -4.15 28.53 12.61
CA ALA A 506 -4.90 27.30 12.40
C ALA A 506 -4.42 26.53 11.16
N VAL A 507 -4.13 27.22 10.06
CA VAL A 507 -3.60 26.62 8.83
C VAL A 507 -2.17 26.09 9.03
N ALA A 508 -1.37 26.67 9.93
CA ALA A 508 -0.01 26.20 10.22
C ALA A 508 0.07 24.79 10.83
N ILE A 509 -1.07 24.23 11.27
CA ILE A 509 -1.18 22.83 11.71
C ILE A 509 -1.10 21.87 10.50
N LEU A 510 -1.50 22.33 9.31
CA LEU A 510 -1.38 21.57 8.07
C LEU A 510 0.08 21.59 7.58
N PRO A 511 0.53 20.55 6.87
CA PRO A 511 1.92 20.45 6.43
C PRO A 511 2.31 21.62 5.53
N ALA A 512 3.39 22.32 5.90
CA ALA A 512 3.82 23.57 5.28
C ALA A 512 4.22 23.44 3.79
N ASN A 513 4.55 22.24 3.34
CA ASN A 513 4.87 21.96 1.94
C ASN A 513 3.64 21.72 1.07
N TYR A 514 2.43 21.65 1.63
CA TYR A 514 1.16 21.47 0.91
C TYR A 514 0.31 22.73 0.93
N SER A 515 -0.16 23.17 -0.24
CA SER A 515 -1.06 24.32 -0.37
C SER A 515 -2.53 23.90 -0.50
N PHE A 516 -3.22 23.72 0.63
CA PHE A 516 -4.67 23.42 0.65
C PHE A 516 -5.58 24.60 0.27
N GLU A 517 -5.01 25.77 -0.06
CA GLU A 517 -5.72 27.00 -0.42
C GLU A 517 -6.91 27.36 0.51
N ILE A 518 -6.79 27.07 1.81
CA ILE A 518 -7.86 27.29 2.81
C ILE A 518 -8.47 28.70 2.75
N PRO A 519 -7.70 29.81 2.62
CA PRO A 519 -8.27 31.14 2.46
C PRO A 519 -9.21 31.28 1.25
N LYS A 520 -8.88 30.61 0.14
CA LYS A 520 -9.71 30.60 -1.07
C LYS A 520 -10.99 29.80 -0.86
N THR A 521 -10.91 28.67 -0.16
CA THR A 521 -12.10 27.88 0.21
C THR A 521 -13.04 28.67 1.11
N ILE A 522 -12.53 29.33 2.15
CA ILE A 522 -13.31 30.23 3.02
C ILE A 522 -13.97 31.35 2.23
N HIS A 523 -13.21 32.03 1.35
CA HIS A 523 -13.77 33.07 0.50
C HIS A 523 -14.89 32.53 -0.40
N ARG A 524 -14.72 31.33 -0.96
CA ARG A 524 -15.72 30.70 -1.81
C ARG A 524 -16.98 30.32 -1.05
N ILE A 525 -16.86 29.79 0.16
CA ILE A 525 -17.98 29.48 1.04
C ILE A 525 -18.77 30.76 1.33
N ARG A 526 -18.09 31.81 1.84
CA ARG A 526 -18.71 33.09 2.19
C ARG A 526 -19.40 33.77 1.00
N THR A 527 -18.74 33.85 -0.15
CA THR A 527 -19.30 34.52 -1.34
C THR A 527 -20.42 33.73 -2.01
N SER A 528 -20.42 32.41 -1.90
CA SER A 528 -21.46 31.57 -2.50
C SER A 528 -22.70 31.40 -1.62
N GLY A 529 -22.61 31.80 -0.35
CA GLY A 529 -23.67 31.60 0.65
C GLY A 529 -23.89 30.13 1.00
N ALA A 530 -22.88 29.27 0.82
CA ALA A 530 -22.99 27.84 1.10
C ALA A 530 -23.13 27.60 2.60
N THR A 531 -24.11 26.77 2.98
CA THR A 531 -24.39 26.36 4.35
C THR A 531 -23.98 24.92 4.61
N LYS A 532 -24.00 24.05 3.59
CA LYS A 532 -23.49 22.68 3.68
C LYS A 532 -22.43 22.42 2.61
N VAL A 533 -21.22 22.03 3.04
CA VAL A 533 -20.03 21.94 2.17
C VAL A 533 -19.49 20.51 2.14
N ALA A 534 -19.54 19.87 0.98
CA ALA A 534 -18.91 18.56 0.77
C ALA A 534 -17.40 18.72 0.56
N LEU A 535 -16.60 17.89 1.24
CA LEU A 535 -15.16 17.79 1.09
C LEU A 535 -14.85 16.42 0.47
N GLN A 536 -14.35 16.42 -0.76
CA GLN A 536 -13.90 15.21 -1.46
C GLN A 536 -12.39 15.26 -1.63
N MET A 537 -11.70 14.23 -1.14
CA MET A 537 -10.24 14.12 -1.14
C MET A 537 -9.82 12.73 -1.61
N PRO A 538 -8.66 12.58 -2.27
CA PRO A 538 -8.07 11.26 -2.42
C PRO A 538 -7.62 10.70 -1.06
N GLU A 539 -7.45 9.37 -1.01
CA GLU A 539 -7.08 8.62 0.20
C GLU A 539 -5.92 9.27 0.98
N GLY A 540 -4.82 9.59 0.29
CA GLY A 540 -3.63 10.18 0.90
C GLY A 540 -3.81 11.58 1.49
N LEU A 541 -4.97 12.22 1.31
CA LEU A 541 -5.29 13.50 1.95
C LEU A 541 -6.46 13.40 2.95
N LEU A 542 -7.11 12.24 3.08
CA LEU A 542 -8.22 12.06 4.04
C LEU A 542 -7.78 12.28 5.49
N LEU A 543 -6.50 12.02 5.81
CA LEU A 543 -5.95 12.30 7.14
C LEU A 543 -6.02 13.78 7.55
N PHE A 544 -6.16 14.70 6.59
CA PHE A 544 -6.32 16.14 6.85
C PHE A 544 -7.78 16.59 6.85
N ALA A 545 -8.73 15.70 6.52
CA ALA A 545 -10.11 16.08 6.26
C ALA A 545 -10.81 16.65 7.49
N THR A 546 -10.60 16.05 8.66
CA THR A 546 -11.16 16.52 9.95
C THR A 546 -10.56 17.86 10.36
N THR A 547 -9.24 18.01 10.28
CA THR A 547 -8.57 19.30 10.56
C THR A 547 -9.04 20.40 9.61
N ILE A 548 -9.14 20.12 8.31
CA ILE A 548 -9.66 21.08 7.33
C ILE A 548 -11.13 21.41 7.64
N SER A 549 -11.94 20.42 7.98
CA SER A 549 -13.33 20.59 8.40
C SER A 549 -13.45 21.53 9.61
N ASP A 550 -12.63 21.33 10.64
CA ASP A 550 -12.61 22.15 11.85
C ASP A 550 -12.21 23.60 11.54
N ILE A 551 -11.18 23.80 10.71
CA ILE A 551 -10.78 25.14 10.27
C ILE A 551 -11.92 25.80 9.48
N LEU A 552 -12.56 25.09 8.54
CA LEU A 552 -13.62 25.67 7.73
C LEU A 552 -14.84 26.05 8.58
N THR A 553 -15.26 25.21 9.53
CA THR A 553 -16.39 25.49 10.43
C THR A 553 -16.08 26.60 11.42
N GLN A 554 -14.85 26.68 11.94
CA GLN A 554 -14.40 27.76 12.81
C GLN A 554 -14.42 29.12 12.10
N PHE A 555 -13.91 29.18 10.86
CA PHE A 555 -13.75 30.44 10.13
C PHE A 555 -14.94 30.75 9.18
N CYS A 556 -15.91 29.86 9.05
CA CYS A 556 -17.19 30.11 8.40
C CYS A 556 -18.33 29.70 9.34
N PRO A 557 -18.65 30.51 10.37
CA PRO A 557 -19.63 30.11 11.38
C PRO A 557 -21.00 29.87 10.75
N GLY A 558 -21.65 28.78 11.15
CA GLY A 558 -22.98 28.38 10.66
C GLY A 558 -22.98 27.47 9.43
N ILE A 559 -21.81 27.01 8.97
CA ILE A 559 -21.75 25.94 7.97
C ILE A 559 -21.67 24.55 8.63
N GLU A 560 -22.14 23.55 7.90
CA GLU A 560 -21.88 22.13 8.13
C GLU A 560 -20.92 21.63 7.04
N THR A 561 -19.90 20.90 7.43
CA THR A 561 -18.98 20.19 6.51
C THR A 561 -19.36 18.71 6.45
N LEU A 562 -19.32 18.13 5.25
CA LEU A 562 -19.55 16.71 5.02
C LEU A 562 -18.31 16.13 4.32
N ILE A 563 -17.60 15.24 4.99
CA ILE A 563 -16.45 14.54 4.41
C ILE A 563 -16.98 13.36 3.59
N MET A 564 -16.62 13.30 2.30
CA MET A 564 -17.01 12.20 1.42
C MET A 564 -16.00 11.06 1.60
N GLY A 565 -16.45 9.94 2.18
CA GLY A 565 -15.63 8.77 2.48
C GLY A 565 -15.48 7.77 1.32
N ASP A 566 -16.16 7.99 0.20
CA ASP A 566 -16.01 7.15 -0.99
C ASP A 566 -14.65 7.39 -1.68
N VAL A 567 -14.11 6.32 -2.25
CA VAL A 567 -12.78 6.35 -2.87
C VAL A 567 -12.73 7.32 -4.05
N THR A 568 -11.73 8.21 -4.03
CA THR A 568 -11.51 9.19 -5.09
C THR A 568 -10.15 8.96 -5.76
N TYR A 569 -10.14 8.21 -6.86
CA TYR A 569 -8.92 7.84 -7.58
C TYR A 569 -8.32 8.94 -8.48
N GLY A 570 -9.07 10.00 -8.78
CA GLY A 570 -8.60 11.00 -9.74
C GLY A 570 -9.61 12.07 -10.13
N ALA A 571 -9.19 12.98 -11.02
CA ALA A 571 -10.00 14.08 -11.55
C ALA A 571 -11.30 13.66 -12.25
N CYS A 572 -11.38 12.40 -12.70
CA CYS A 572 -12.57 11.82 -13.32
C CYS A 572 -13.61 11.33 -12.28
N CYS A 573 -13.24 11.23 -11.00
CA CYS A 573 -14.08 10.71 -9.92
C CYS A 573 -14.80 11.82 -9.13
N ILE A 574 -14.93 13.02 -9.69
CA ILE A 574 -15.69 14.08 -9.02
C ILE A 574 -17.13 13.61 -8.80
N ASP A 575 -17.56 13.62 -7.55
CA ASP A 575 -18.87 13.10 -7.16
C ASP A 575 -19.86 14.23 -6.81
N ASP A 576 -20.21 14.97 -7.85
CA ASP A 576 -21.17 16.06 -7.76
C ASP A 576 -22.62 15.57 -7.59
N TYR A 577 -22.90 14.32 -7.95
CA TYR A 577 -24.22 13.72 -7.82
C TYR A 577 -24.53 13.37 -6.37
N THR A 578 -23.63 12.67 -5.67
CA THR A 578 -23.81 12.29 -4.27
C THR A 578 -23.78 13.52 -3.38
N ALA A 579 -22.85 14.46 -3.59
CA ALA A 579 -22.80 15.71 -2.83
C ALA A 579 -24.13 16.48 -2.91
N ARG A 580 -24.72 16.58 -4.11
CA ARG A 580 -26.04 17.20 -4.30
C ARG A 580 -27.15 16.40 -3.63
N ALA A 581 -27.13 15.07 -3.73
CA ALA A 581 -28.13 14.20 -3.11
C ALA A 581 -28.13 14.29 -1.58
N LEU A 582 -26.96 14.53 -0.98
CA LEU A 582 -26.78 14.77 0.46
C LEU A 582 -27.12 16.20 0.90
N GLY A 583 -27.64 17.03 -0.02
CA GLY A 583 -28.09 18.39 0.25
C GLY A 583 -26.96 19.40 0.40
N CYS A 584 -25.75 19.13 -0.10
CA CYS A 584 -24.67 20.09 -0.08
C CYS A 584 -24.91 21.24 -1.09
N ASP A 585 -24.42 22.43 -0.75
CA ASP A 585 -24.48 23.64 -1.59
C ASP A 585 -23.21 23.83 -2.43
N LEU A 586 -22.09 23.31 -1.92
CA LEU A 586 -20.75 23.45 -2.48
C LEU A 586 -19.98 22.13 -2.31
N LEU A 587 -19.32 21.68 -3.37
CA LEU A 587 -18.33 20.61 -3.35
C LEU A 587 -16.93 21.20 -3.47
N VAL A 588 -16.04 20.90 -2.52
CA VAL A 588 -14.62 21.20 -2.61
C VAL A 588 -13.88 19.90 -2.94
N HIS A 589 -13.30 19.85 -4.13
CA HIS A 589 -12.58 18.68 -4.66
C HIS A 589 -11.07 18.96 -4.62
N TYR A 590 -10.35 18.18 -3.81
CA TYR A 590 -8.91 18.37 -3.56
C TYR A 590 -8.04 17.50 -4.48
N ALA A 591 -6.79 17.96 -4.69
CA ALA A 591 -5.66 17.26 -5.32
C ALA A 591 -5.76 16.88 -6.79
N HIS A 592 -6.84 17.23 -7.47
CA HIS A 592 -7.03 16.89 -8.88
C HIS A 592 -7.36 18.10 -9.74
N SER A 593 -6.93 18.05 -11.00
CA SER A 593 -7.23 19.07 -11.99
C SER A 593 -8.71 19.06 -12.37
N CYS A 594 -9.17 20.17 -12.98
CA CYS A 594 -10.54 20.34 -13.43
C CYS A 594 -10.83 19.61 -14.75
N LEU A 595 -10.49 18.32 -14.83
CA LEU A 595 -10.75 17.48 -16.00
C LEU A 595 -12.22 17.52 -16.41
N ILE A 596 -13.11 17.54 -15.41
CA ILE A 596 -14.54 17.82 -15.55
C ILE A 596 -14.77 19.31 -15.31
N PRO A 597 -15.18 20.07 -16.34
CA PRO A 597 -15.45 21.50 -16.19
C PRO A 597 -16.56 21.79 -15.17
N VAL A 598 -16.42 22.89 -14.43
CA VAL A 598 -17.39 23.32 -13.39
C VAL A 598 -18.77 23.71 -13.93
N ASP A 599 -18.91 23.90 -15.25
CA ASP A 599 -20.20 24.10 -15.92
C ASP A 599 -20.92 22.79 -16.25
N VAL A 600 -20.24 21.64 -16.09
CA VAL A 600 -20.81 20.30 -16.25
C VAL A 600 -21.24 19.71 -14.90
N THR A 601 -20.66 20.18 -13.79
CA THR A 601 -21.05 19.75 -12.45
C THR A 601 -22.46 20.28 -12.11
N LYS A 602 -23.23 19.47 -11.37
CA LYS A 602 -24.63 19.74 -11.00
C LYS A 602 -24.75 20.49 -9.67
N ILE A 603 -23.62 20.73 -9.00
CA ILE A 603 -23.47 21.53 -7.77
C ILE A 603 -22.37 22.57 -8.01
N LYS A 604 -22.36 23.66 -7.23
CA LYS A 604 -21.20 24.57 -7.22
C LYS A 604 -19.98 23.77 -6.80
N THR A 605 -18.91 23.85 -7.59
CA THR A 605 -17.67 23.11 -7.32
C THR A 605 -16.49 24.07 -7.21
N LEU A 606 -15.61 23.81 -6.26
CA LEU A 606 -14.30 24.42 -6.12
C LEU A 606 -13.23 23.32 -6.24
N TYR A 607 -12.34 23.47 -7.21
CA TYR A 607 -11.14 22.64 -7.29
C TYR A 607 -10.00 23.31 -6.53
N VAL A 608 -9.34 22.51 -5.67
CA VAL A 608 -8.11 22.86 -4.96
C VAL A 608 -7.04 21.88 -5.40
N PHE A 609 -6.01 22.34 -6.10
CA PHE A 609 -5.03 21.44 -6.71
C PHE A 609 -4.02 20.86 -5.72
N VAL A 610 -3.86 21.49 -4.55
CA VAL A 610 -2.89 21.09 -3.52
C VAL A 610 -1.47 21.08 -4.10
N ASP A 611 -0.94 22.29 -4.34
CA ASP A 611 0.44 22.45 -4.82
C ASP A 611 1.42 21.96 -3.75
N ILE A 612 2.41 21.16 -4.17
CA ILE A 612 3.43 20.57 -3.31
C ILE A 612 4.79 21.18 -3.64
N SER A 613 5.37 21.85 -2.65
CA SER A 613 6.71 22.42 -2.76
C SER A 613 7.78 21.34 -2.55
N ILE A 614 8.81 21.34 -3.40
CA ILE A 614 9.92 20.38 -3.35
C ILE A 614 11.27 21.10 -3.36
N ASP A 615 12.33 20.38 -2.98
CA ASP A 615 13.70 20.89 -3.06
C ASP A 615 14.19 20.93 -4.53
N THR A 616 13.97 22.08 -5.18
CA THR A 616 14.41 22.30 -6.56
C THR A 616 15.94 22.34 -6.71
N SER A 617 16.69 22.67 -5.66
CA SER A 617 18.15 22.72 -5.72
C SER A 617 18.72 21.31 -5.82
N HIS A 618 18.18 20.39 -5.02
CA HIS A 618 18.54 18.99 -5.07
C HIS A 618 18.21 18.34 -6.43
N LEU A 619 17.01 18.61 -6.97
CA LEU A 619 16.61 18.15 -8.31
C LEU A 619 17.63 18.59 -9.39
N LEU A 620 18.02 19.87 -9.39
CA LEU A 620 18.99 20.39 -10.35
C LEU A 620 20.35 19.68 -10.21
N ALA A 621 20.86 19.55 -8.98
CA ALA A 621 22.14 18.89 -8.72
C ALA A 621 22.12 17.41 -9.16
N SER A 622 20.99 16.72 -8.95
CA SER A 622 20.82 15.34 -9.41
C SER A 622 20.87 15.23 -10.93
N LEU A 623 20.25 16.16 -11.65
CA LEU A 623 20.26 16.15 -13.11
C LEU A 623 21.64 16.50 -13.68
N GLU A 624 22.31 17.53 -13.15
CA GLU A 624 23.65 17.93 -13.57
C GLU A 624 24.70 16.83 -13.34
N ARG A 625 24.55 16.06 -12.25
CA ARG A 625 25.46 14.95 -11.93
C ARG A 625 25.29 13.75 -12.88
N ASN A 626 24.06 13.50 -13.34
CA ASN A 626 23.74 12.28 -14.08
C ASN A 626 23.66 12.48 -15.60
N PHE A 627 23.48 13.71 -16.08
CA PHE A 627 23.31 14.00 -17.50
C PHE A 627 24.26 15.08 -18.00
N ALA A 628 24.82 14.85 -19.19
CA ALA A 628 25.62 15.86 -19.87
C ALA A 628 24.77 17.08 -20.28
N SER A 629 25.36 18.26 -20.26
CA SER A 629 24.75 19.48 -20.82
C SER A 629 24.42 19.30 -22.31
N GLY A 630 23.37 19.96 -22.78
CA GLY A 630 22.89 19.93 -24.18
C GLY A 630 21.72 18.98 -24.40
N LYS A 631 21.40 18.12 -23.43
CA LYS A 631 20.28 17.17 -23.48
C LYS A 631 18.92 17.87 -23.48
N THR A 632 17.97 17.35 -24.26
CA THR A 632 16.57 17.80 -24.28
C THR A 632 15.74 16.96 -23.33
N ILE A 633 15.17 17.60 -22.30
CA ILE A 633 14.40 16.95 -21.24
C ILE A 633 12.91 17.32 -21.39
N ALA A 634 12.06 16.31 -21.56
CA ALA A 634 10.62 16.47 -21.44
C ALA A 634 10.19 16.35 -19.97
N VAL A 635 9.84 17.48 -19.34
CA VAL A 635 9.47 17.52 -17.92
C VAL A 635 7.95 17.39 -17.77
N VAL A 636 7.53 16.36 -17.02
CA VAL A 636 6.13 16.05 -16.75
C VAL A 636 5.91 15.70 -15.27
N GLY A 637 4.66 15.68 -14.84
CA GLY A 637 4.27 15.29 -13.50
C GLY A 637 2.77 15.36 -13.31
N THR A 638 2.31 15.23 -12.08
CA THR A 638 0.91 15.44 -11.71
C THR A 638 0.61 16.92 -11.48
N ILE A 639 -0.67 17.27 -11.27
CA ILE A 639 -1.08 18.66 -11.08
C ILE A 639 -0.44 19.29 -9.83
N GLN A 640 -0.13 18.49 -8.81
CA GLN A 640 0.47 18.90 -7.54
C GLN A 640 1.88 19.48 -7.71
N PHE A 641 2.63 19.05 -8.73
CA PHE A 641 4.00 19.51 -9.00
C PHE A 641 4.08 20.52 -10.15
N ASN A 642 2.93 20.92 -10.70
CA ASN A 642 2.89 21.75 -11.90
C ASN A 642 3.57 23.11 -11.70
N ALA A 643 3.40 23.76 -10.54
CA ALA A 643 4.11 25.02 -10.26
C ALA A 643 5.62 24.82 -10.31
N THR A 644 6.13 23.73 -9.74
CA THR A 644 7.55 23.37 -9.77
C THR A 644 8.02 23.08 -11.20
N ILE A 645 7.28 22.31 -11.99
CA ILE A 645 7.63 21.99 -13.40
C ILE A 645 7.90 23.27 -14.20
N HIS A 646 7.04 24.29 -14.05
CA HIS A 646 7.25 25.58 -14.72
C HIS A 646 8.35 26.41 -14.05
N GLY A 647 8.52 26.29 -12.73
CA GLY A 647 9.51 27.03 -11.95
C GLY A 647 10.96 26.61 -12.22
N VAL A 648 11.21 25.32 -12.46
CA VAL A 648 12.58 24.79 -12.66
C VAL A 648 13.15 25.04 -14.06
N ARG A 649 12.30 25.41 -15.02
CA ARG A 649 12.68 25.60 -16.43
C ARG A 649 13.89 26.51 -16.59
N SER A 650 13.85 27.73 -16.05
CA SER A 650 14.94 28.72 -16.20
C SER A 650 16.25 28.26 -15.54
N SER A 651 16.18 27.42 -14.51
CA SER A 651 17.38 26.88 -13.85
C SER A 651 17.98 25.73 -14.64
N LEU A 652 17.15 24.84 -15.17
CA LEU A 652 17.59 23.76 -16.07
C LEU A 652 18.18 24.31 -17.37
N GLU A 653 17.59 25.36 -17.95
CA GLU A 653 18.12 26.03 -19.15
C GLU A 653 19.49 26.67 -18.86
N ARG A 654 19.71 27.21 -17.64
CA ARG A 654 21.04 27.72 -17.22
C ARG A 654 22.07 26.62 -16.98
N ALA A 655 21.63 25.45 -16.51
CA ALA A 655 22.46 24.24 -16.38
C ALA A 655 22.84 23.63 -17.74
N GLY A 656 22.33 24.18 -18.84
CA GLY A 656 22.65 23.75 -20.20
C GLY A 656 21.70 22.72 -20.78
N PHE A 657 20.56 22.45 -20.15
CA PHE A 657 19.53 21.55 -20.69
C PHE A 657 18.54 22.31 -21.59
N GLN A 658 17.96 21.63 -22.57
CA GLN A 658 16.81 22.12 -23.31
C GLN A 658 15.53 21.57 -22.68
N VAL A 659 14.63 22.44 -22.22
CA VAL A 659 13.45 22.01 -21.47
C VAL A 659 12.19 22.09 -22.33
N LEU A 660 11.56 20.92 -22.54
CA LEU A 660 10.24 20.80 -23.12
C LEU A 660 9.22 20.49 -22.02
N VAL A 661 8.12 21.25 -21.97
CA VAL A 661 7.00 20.97 -21.07
C VAL A 661 5.78 20.64 -21.95
N PRO A 662 5.55 19.34 -22.26
CA PRO A 662 4.56 18.93 -23.24
C PRO A 662 3.12 19.14 -22.72
N GLN A 663 2.12 19.07 -23.61
CA GLN A 663 0.72 19.25 -23.22
C GLN A 663 -0.21 18.37 -24.03
N ILE A 664 -1.17 17.76 -23.35
CA ILE A 664 -2.35 17.14 -23.96
C ILE A 664 -3.61 17.80 -23.41
N ALA A 665 -4.30 18.58 -24.24
CA ALA A 665 -5.52 19.28 -23.80
C ALA A 665 -6.62 18.26 -23.45
N PRO A 666 -7.37 18.46 -22.35
CA PRO A 666 -7.51 19.70 -21.57
C PRO A 666 -6.53 19.85 -20.41
N LEU A 667 -5.58 18.93 -20.21
CA LEU A 667 -4.62 19.01 -19.12
C LEU A 667 -3.69 20.21 -19.28
N SER A 668 -3.14 20.67 -18.17
CA SER A 668 -2.17 21.75 -18.12
C SER A 668 -0.86 21.32 -18.81
N LYS A 669 -0.04 22.29 -19.21
CA LYS A 669 1.31 21.98 -19.70
C LYS A 669 2.11 21.30 -18.58
N GLY A 670 2.74 20.17 -18.89
CA GLY A 670 3.52 19.35 -17.96
C GLY A 670 2.68 18.36 -17.16
N GLU A 671 1.35 18.48 -17.20
CA GLU A 671 0.46 17.61 -16.44
C GLU A 671 0.13 16.33 -17.24
N ILE A 672 0.24 15.19 -16.58
CA ILE A 672 -0.20 13.88 -17.09
C ILE A 672 -1.12 13.17 -16.09
N LEU A 673 -2.00 12.32 -16.61
CA LEU A 673 -2.84 11.40 -15.85
C LEU A 673 -2.43 9.95 -16.15
N GLY A 674 -2.73 9.01 -15.25
CA GLY A 674 -2.47 7.59 -15.49
C GLY A 674 -3.15 7.03 -16.74
N CYS A 675 -4.19 7.71 -17.24
CA CYS A 675 -4.94 7.34 -18.44
C CYS A 675 -4.81 8.36 -19.59
N THR A 676 -4.06 9.46 -19.42
CA THR A 676 -3.93 10.52 -20.43
C THR A 676 -2.56 11.19 -20.37
N SER A 677 -1.72 10.95 -21.38
CA SER A 677 -0.38 11.50 -21.53
C SER A 677 -0.16 12.02 -22.95
N PRO A 678 0.71 13.03 -23.16
CA PRO A 678 1.03 13.51 -24.49
C PRO A 678 1.86 12.48 -25.27
N LYS A 679 1.56 12.35 -26.55
CA LYS A 679 2.48 11.72 -27.51
C LYS A 679 3.57 12.72 -27.85
N LEU A 680 4.82 12.35 -27.60
CA LEU A 680 6.00 13.15 -27.86
C LEU A 680 6.43 12.92 -29.31
N HIS A 681 6.72 13.99 -30.04
CA HIS A 681 7.09 13.88 -31.45
C HIS A 681 8.58 13.55 -31.57
N THR A 682 8.92 12.64 -32.49
CA THR A 682 10.32 12.29 -32.78
C THR A 682 11.13 13.51 -33.25
N ASP A 683 10.47 14.48 -33.88
CA ASP A 683 11.09 15.71 -34.37
C ASP A 683 11.57 16.65 -33.25
N ASP A 684 11.09 16.46 -32.02
CA ASP A 684 11.46 17.28 -30.86
C ASP A 684 12.85 16.91 -30.29
N ASN A 685 13.51 15.87 -30.82
CA ASN A 685 14.83 15.38 -30.38
C ASN A 685 14.96 15.26 -28.86
N ILE A 686 13.95 14.66 -28.22
CA ILE A 686 13.88 14.49 -26.77
C ILE A 686 14.79 13.34 -26.36
N ASP A 687 15.76 13.62 -25.50
CA ASP A 687 16.71 12.63 -25.00
C ASP A 687 16.14 11.80 -23.85
N LEU A 688 15.32 12.42 -22.99
CA LEU A 688 14.73 11.75 -21.83
C LEU A 688 13.44 12.42 -21.34
N ILE A 689 12.58 11.63 -20.73
CA ILE A 689 11.42 12.07 -19.96
C ILE A 689 11.84 12.18 -18.49
N LEU A 690 11.59 13.32 -17.87
CA LEU A 690 11.73 13.52 -16.44
C LEU A 690 10.34 13.67 -15.82
N TYR A 691 9.92 12.68 -15.04
CA TYR A 691 8.71 12.72 -14.26
C TYR A 691 9.00 13.20 -12.84
N LEU A 692 8.32 14.26 -12.41
CA LEU A 692 8.36 14.77 -11.04
C LEU A 692 7.17 14.23 -10.25
N GLY A 693 7.46 13.43 -9.23
CA GLY A 693 6.46 12.87 -8.33
C GLY A 693 6.83 11.48 -7.82
N ASP A 694 6.07 11.04 -6.83
CA ASP A 694 6.10 9.68 -6.32
C ASP A 694 5.27 8.73 -7.19
N GLY A 695 5.50 7.43 -6.98
CA GLY A 695 4.82 6.34 -7.68
C GLY A 695 5.14 6.22 -9.18
N ARG A 696 4.71 5.10 -9.77
CA ARG A 696 4.93 4.78 -11.19
C ARG A 696 3.67 4.94 -12.04
N PHE A 697 2.47 4.90 -11.46
CA PHE A 697 1.19 4.91 -12.17
C PHE A 697 1.07 6.02 -13.24
N HIS A 698 1.35 7.28 -12.89
CA HIS A 698 1.29 8.38 -13.85
C HIS A 698 2.42 8.34 -14.88
N LEU A 699 3.62 7.98 -14.44
CA LEU A 699 4.79 7.88 -15.29
C LEU A 699 4.63 6.78 -16.35
N GLU A 700 4.09 5.62 -15.99
CA GLU A 700 3.81 4.53 -16.92
C GLU A 700 2.90 4.97 -18.06
N SER A 701 1.96 5.88 -17.82
CA SER A 701 1.09 6.43 -18.88
C SER A 701 1.89 7.09 -20.00
N ILE A 702 2.94 7.86 -19.67
CA ILE A 702 3.77 8.49 -20.70
C ILE A 702 4.79 7.50 -21.29
N MET A 703 5.26 6.51 -20.52
CA MET A 703 6.13 5.44 -21.01
C MET A 703 5.43 4.52 -22.01
N ILE A 704 4.19 4.12 -21.74
CA ILE A 704 3.36 3.31 -22.65
C ILE A 704 3.16 4.05 -23.98
N HIS A 705 2.90 5.36 -23.91
CA HIS A 705 2.62 6.19 -25.08
C HIS A 705 3.89 6.55 -25.88
N ASN A 706 5.06 6.50 -25.24
CA ASN A 706 6.36 6.90 -25.79
C ASN A 706 7.46 5.88 -25.45
N PRO A 707 7.35 4.62 -25.91
CA PRO A 707 8.20 3.50 -25.49
C PRO A 707 9.69 3.68 -25.83
N SER A 708 10.00 4.49 -26.83
CA SER A 708 11.37 4.67 -27.32
C SER A 708 12.18 5.71 -26.55
N ILE A 709 11.56 6.48 -25.63
CA ILE A 709 12.23 7.57 -24.92
C ILE A 709 12.54 7.11 -23.49
N PRO A 710 13.81 7.15 -23.04
CA PRO A 710 14.17 6.83 -21.66
C PRO A 710 13.41 7.69 -20.65
N ALA A 711 12.82 7.05 -19.65
CA ALA A 711 12.09 7.72 -18.59
C ALA A 711 12.86 7.68 -17.27
N TYR A 712 12.84 8.82 -16.57
CA TYR A 712 13.44 8.98 -15.25
C TYR A 712 12.39 9.57 -14.31
N ARG A 713 12.35 9.04 -13.08
CA ARG A 713 11.50 9.53 -12.00
C ARG A 713 12.37 10.24 -11.00
N TYR A 714 12.01 11.48 -10.68
CA TYR A 714 12.52 12.15 -9.49
C TYR A 714 11.43 12.14 -8.43
N ASP A 715 11.67 11.35 -7.39
CA ASP A 715 10.82 11.32 -6.21
C ASP A 715 11.25 12.45 -5.26
N PRO A 716 10.41 13.48 -5.03
CA PRO A 716 10.78 14.62 -4.21
C PRO A 716 10.83 14.31 -2.70
N TYR A 717 10.26 13.19 -2.26
CA TYR A 717 10.22 12.79 -0.86
C TYR A 717 11.48 12.02 -0.48
N SER A 718 11.79 10.96 -1.23
CA SER A 718 13.03 10.17 -1.05
C SER A 718 14.26 10.83 -1.66
N ARG A 719 14.07 11.87 -2.49
CA ARG A 719 15.11 12.58 -3.24
C ARG A 719 15.90 11.67 -4.19
N LYS A 720 15.32 10.56 -4.61
CA LYS A 720 15.96 9.61 -5.55
C LYS A 720 15.59 9.95 -6.99
N LEU A 721 16.60 9.94 -7.88
CA LEU A 721 16.42 9.98 -9.33
C LEU A 721 16.64 8.55 -9.87
N THR A 722 15.57 7.88 -10.28
CA THR A 722 15.62 6.51 -10.80
C THR A 722 15.37 6.49 -12.29
N ARG A 723 16.03 5.55 -13.00
CA ARG A 723 15.67 5.21 -14.38
C ARG A 723 14.57 4.18 -14.35
N GLU A 724 13.49 4.42 -15.05
CA GLU A 724 12.28 3.59 -15.01
C GLU A 724 12.11 2.87 -16.35
N THR A 725 11.79 1.58 -16.31
CA THR A 725 11.50 0.74 -17.48
C THR A 725 10.09 0.18 -17.40
N TYR A 726 9.53 -0.23 -18.54
CA TYR A 726 8.21 -0.81 -18.64
C TYR A 726 8.25 -1.98 -19.62
N GLU A 727 7.63 -3.10 -19.27
CA GLU A 727 7.61 -4.32 -20.07
C GLU A 727 6.57 -4.22 -21.20
N HIS A 728 6.87 -3.40 -22.22
CA HIS A 728 5.94 -3.14 -23.33
C HIS A 728 5.56 -4.40 -24.10
N ASP A 729 6.50 -5.33 -24.31
CA ASP A 729 6.25 -6.56 -25.06
C ASP A 729 5.25 -7.48 -24.36
N GLU A 730 5.38 -7.60 -23.04
CA GLU A 730 4.43 -8.33 -22.21
C GLU A 730 3.05 -7.66 -22.28
N MET A 731 2.98 -6.35 -22.04
CA MET A 731 1.72 -5.61 -22.09
C MET A 731 1.06 -5.73 -23.46
N TYR A 732 1.79 -5.54 -24.57
CA TYR A 732 1.26 -5.69 -25.92
C TYR A 732 0.76 -7.10 -26.18
N THR A 733 1.47 -8.13 -25.70
CA THR A 733 1.07 -9.53 -25.84
C THR A 733 -0.24 -9.81 -25.10
N LEU A 734 -0.35 -9.36 -23.84
CA LEU A 734 -1.57 -9.50 -23.05
C LEU A 734 -2.75 -8.80 -23.71
N ARG A 735 -2.57 -7.54 -24.15
CA ARG A 735 -3.66 -6.78 -24.79
C ARG A 735 -4.08 -7.36 -26.14
N ARG A 736 -3.13 -7.77 -27.00
CA ARG A 736 -3.44 -8.44 -28.28
C ARG A 736 -4.16 -9.76 -28.05
N THR A 737 -3.75 -10.54 -27.05
CA THR A 737 -4.40 -11.80 -26.68
C THR A 737 -5.84 -11.58 -26.21
N ALA A 738 -6.07 -10.56 -25.38
CA ALA A 738 -7.42 -10.20 -24.93
C ALA A 738 -8.33 -9.83 -26.12
N ILE A 739 -7.85 -9.00 -27.05
CA ILE A 739 -8.59 -8.63 -28.28
C ILE A 739 -8.88 -9.86 -29.15
N ALA A 740 -7.87 -10.72 -29.38
CA ALA A 740 -8.03 -11.92 -30.18
C ALA A 740 -9.00 -12.94 -29.56
N THR A 741 -9.03 -13.02 -28.23
CA THR A 741 -9.98 -13.85 -27.49
C THR A 741 -11.40 -13.27 -27.57
N ALA A 742 -11.54 -11.96 -27.38
CA ALA A 742 -12.83 -11.27 -27.48
C ALA A 742 -13.48 -11.40 -28.86
N ARG A 743 -12.69 -11.44 -29.95
CA ARG A 743 -13.21 -11.68 -31.32
C ARG A 743 -13.98 -13.00 -31.47
N LYS A 744 -13.72 -13.99 -30.61
CA LYS A 744 -14.38 -15.29 -30.62
C LYS A 744 -15.60 -15.34 -29.69
N ALA A 745 -15.77 -14.35 -28.83
CA ALA A 745 -16.81 -14.32 -27.79
C ALA A 745 -18.21 -14.19 -28.41
N GLN A 746 -19.10 -15.08 -27.98
CA GLN A 746 -20.49 -15.15 -28.45
C GLN A 746 -21.42 -14.24 -27.66
N LYS A 747 -21.06 -13.87 -26.42
CA LYS A 747 -21.84 -12.94 -25.59
C LYS A 747 -20.93 -11.96 -24.87
N TRP A 748 -21.30 -10.68 -24.95
CA TRP A 748 -20.51 -9.57 -24.41
C TRP A 748 -21.20 -8.92 -23.21
N GLY A 749 -20.42 -8.35 -22.31
CA GLY A 749 -20.90 -7.52 -21.21
C GLY A 749 -20.34 -6.12 -21.33
N LEU A 750 -21.21 -5.12 -21.24
CA LEU A 750 -20.84 -3.71 -21.33
C LEU A 750 -21.00 -3.05 -19.97
N ILE A 751 -19.90 -2.56 -19.42
CA ILE A 751 -19.87 -1.92 -18.10
C ILE A 751 -19.82 -0.41 -18.31
N LEU A 752 -20.78 0.30 -17.71
CA LEU A 752 -20.73 1.76 -17.58
C LEU A 752 -20.30 2.12 -16.16
N GLY A 753 -19.11 2.72 -16.04
CA GLY A 753 -18.58 3.18 -14.75
C GLY A 753 -19.43 4.30 -14.16
N SER A 754 -19.96 4.11 -12.95
CA SER A 754 -20.78 5.09 -12.25
C SER A 754 -20.02 5.89 -11.18
N LEU A 755 -18.72 5.61 -10.97
CA LEU A 755 -17.89 6.40 -10.06
C LEU A 755 -17.58 7.77 -10.67
N GLY A 756 -18.09 8.81 -10.03
CA GLY A 756 -18.02 10.20 -10.49
C GLY A 756 -18.48 10.37 -11.93
N ARG A 757 -17.54 10.70 -12.82
CA ARG A 757 -17.78 11.01 -14.24
C ARG A 757 -16.93 10.15 -15.19
N GLN A 758 -16.47 8.98 -14.74
CA GLN A 758 -15.64 8.08 -15.56
C GLN A 758 -16.40 7.49 -16.76
N GLY A 759 -17.68 7.13 -16.57
CA GLY A 759 -18.49 6.52 -17.62
C GLY A 759 -18.95 7.53 -18.69
N ASN A 760 -18.96 7.09 -19.94
CA ASN A 760 -19.47 7.86 -21.07
C ASN A 760 -20.63 7.11 -21.76
N PRO A 761 -21.90 7.52 -21.56
CA PRO A 761 -23.05 6.86 -22.17
C PRO A 761 -23.02 6.84 -23.70
N HIS A 762 -22.40 7.81 -24.37
CA HIS A 762 -22.29 7.82 -25.83
C HIS A 762 -21.31 6.77 -26.33
N THR A 763 -20.20 6.56 -25.61
CA THR A 763 -19.25 5.48 -25.90
C THR A 763 -19.92 4.12 -25.71
N LEU A 764 -20.70 3.96 -24.63
CA LEU A 764 -21.51 2.75 -24.41
C LEU A 764 -22.47 2.51 -25.59
N THR A 765 -23.27 3.52 -25.95
CA THR A 765 -24.25 3.45 -27.04
C THR A 765 -23.59 3.12 -28.39
N LEU A 766 -22.37 3.65 -28.64
CA LEU A 766 -21.60 3.31 -29.83
C LEU A 766 -21.27 1.81 -29.86
N VAL A 767 -20.73 1.25 -28.78
CA VAL A 767 -20.39 -0.18 -28.72
C VAL A 767 -21.65 -1.05 -28.80
N GLU A 768 -22.73 -0.66 -28.12
CA GLU A 768 -24.03 -1.34 -28.24
C GLU A 768 -24.52 -1.41 -29.69
N LYS A 769 -24.47 -0.28 -30.41
CA LYS A 769 -24.89 -0.22 -31.81
C LYS A 769 -24.10 -1.21 -32.66
N ARG A 770 -22.79 -1.30 -32.47
CA ARG A 770 -21.92 -2.21 -33.23
C ARG A 770 -22.18 -3.68 -32.91
N LEU A 771 -22.44 -4.01 -31.64
CA LEU A 771 -22.81 -5.36 -31.25
C LEU A 771 -24.19 -5.76 -31.83
N ARG A 772 -25.16 -4.84 -31.83
CA ARG A 772 -26.48 -5.07 -32.47
C ARG A 772 -26.36 -5.31 -33.98
N GLU A 773 -25.58 -4.49 -34.68
CA GLU A 773 -25.35 -4.62 -36.14
C GLU A 773 -24.72 -5.97 -36.51
N ARG A 774 -23.89 -6.54 -35.63
CA ARG A 774 -23.27 -7.87 -35.80
C ARG A 774 -24.09 -9.03 -35.23
N GLY A 775 -25.25 -8.77 -34.63
CA GLY A 775 -26.10 -9.79 -34.01
C GLY A 775 -25.50 -10.45 -32.78
N ILE A 776 -24.52 -9.81 -32.11
CA ILE A 776 -23.86 -10.34 -30.92
C ILE A 776 -24.70 -9.97 -29.68
N PRO A 777 -25.21 -10.94 -28.90
CA PRO A 777 -25.94 -10.65 -27.68
C PRO A 777 -25.04 -9.99 -26.63
N PHE A 778 -25.60 -9.04 -25.89
CA PHE A 778 -24.89 -8.39 -24.80
C PHE A 778 -25.79 -8.02 -23.62
N ILE A 779 -25.17 -7.76 -22.47
CA ILE A 779 -25.81 -7.20 -21.28
C ILE A 779 -25.15 -5.88 -20.90
N ASN A 780 -25.93 -4.98 -20.28
CA ASN A 780 -25.43 -3.73 -19.73
C ASN A 780 -25.37 -3.83 -18.21
N LEU A 781 -24.27 -3.35 -17.63
CA LEU A 781 -24.05 -3.31 -16.20
C LEU A 781 -23.57 -1.92 -15.77
N LEU A 782 -24.15 -1.38 -14.70
CA LEU A 782 -23.64 -0.17 -14.05
C LEU A 782 -22.87 -0.58 -12.79
N LEU A 783 -21.63 -0.14 -12.68
CA LEU A 783 -20.78 -0.40 -11.51
C LEU A 783 -20.02 0.86 -11.13
N SER A 784 -20.00 1.18 -9.83
CA SER A 784 -19.08 2.19 -9.29
C SER A 784 -17.66 1.68 -9.38
N GLU A 785 -17.45 0.45 -8.92
CA GLU A 785 -16.16 -0.21 -8.89
C GLU A 785 -16.22 -1.59 -9.55
N ILE A 786 -15.23 -1.86 -10.39
CA ILE A 786 -15.14 -3.05 -11.23
C ILE A 786 -14.15 -4.02 -10.61
N PHE A 787 -14.65 -5.16 -10.13
CA PHE A 787 -13.84 -6.18 -9.47
C PHE A 787 -13.96 -7.53 -10.19
N PRO A 788 -12.88 -8.34 -10.26
CA PRO A 788 -12.92 -9.66 -10.90
C PRO A 788 -14.03 -10.57 -10.37
N GLY A 789 -14.21 -10.64 -9.05
CA GLY A 789 -15.23 -11.49 -8.41
C GLY A 789 -16.65 -11.14 -8.85
N LYS A 790 -17.00 -9.84 -8.92
CA LYS A 790 -18.34 -9.40 -9.37
C LYS A 790 -18.62 -9.81 -10.82
N LEU A 791 -17.63 -9.69 -11.71
CA LEU A 791 -17.80 -10.06 -13.11
C LEU A 791 -17.81 -11.59 -13.31
N ALA A 792 -17.10 -12.34 -12.47
CA ALA A 792 -17.06 -13.80 -12.50
C ALA A 792 -18.43 -14.47 -12.23
N LEU A 793 -19.34 -13.79 -11.51
CA LEU A 793 -20.69 -14.27 -11.23
C LEU A 793 -21.57 -14.43 -12.49
N MET A 794 -21.19 -13.79 -13.60
CA MET A 794 -21.92 -13.83 -14.88
C MET A 794 -21.16 -14.69 -15.88
N SER A 795 -21.14 -16.01 -15.61
CA SER A 795 -20.30 -16.99 -16.33
C SER A 795 -20.63 -17.17 -17.81
N ASP A 796 -21.84 -16.75 -18.22
CA ASP A 796 -22.32 -16.76 -19.61
C ASP A 796 -21.83 -15.55 -20.42
N VAL A 797 -21.20 -14.55 -19.79
CA VAL A 797 -20.51 -13.46 -20.48
C VAL A 797 -19.07 -13.88 -20.77
N GLU A 798 -18.70 -13.82 -22.05
CA GLU A 798 -17.40 -14.32 -22.54
C GLU A 798 -16.38 -13.20 -22.74
N CYS A 799 -16.82 -11.93 -22.80
CA CYS A 799 -15.97 -10.75 -22.94
C CYS A 799 -16.61 -9.54 -22.26
N TRP A 800 -15.79 -8.73 -21.59
CA TRP A 800 -16.23 -7.49 -20.95
C TRP A 800 -15.62 -6.27 -21.64
N VAL A 801 -16.43 -5.21 -21.79
CA VAL A 801 -15.97 -3.89 -22.22
C VAL A 801 -16.22 -2.89 -21.11
N GLN A 802 -15.16 -2.27 -20.62
CA GLN A 802 -15.25 -1.26 -19.58
C GLN A 802 -15.28 0.15 -20.15
N VAL A 803 -16.46 0.77 -20.12
CA VAL A 803 -16.63 2.20 -20.35
C VAL A 803 -16.46 2.92 -19.01
N ALA A 804 -15.24 2.88 -18.49
CA ALA A 804 -14.81 3.41 -17.19
C ALA A 804 -13.30 3.76 -17.22
N CYS A 805 -12.58 3.64 -16.09
CA CYS A 805 -11.13 3.83 -16.04
C CYS A 805 -10.38 2.84 -16.96
N PRO A 806 -9.66 3.31 -18.00
CA PRO A 806 -9.00 2.42 -18.96
C PRO A 806 -7.82 1.64 -18.37
N ARG A 807 -7.25 2.10 -17.25
CA ARG A 807 -6.11 1.44 -16.60
C ARG A 807 -6.47 0.09 -15.98
N LEU A 808 -7.73 -0.14 -15.62
CA LEU A 808 -8.19 -1.43 -15.10
C LEU A 808 -7.91 -2.60 -16.06
N SER A 809 -8.17 -2.45 -17.35
CA SER A 809 -7.84 -3.50 -18.33
C SER A 809 -6.34 -3.54 -18.68
N ILE A 810 -5.65 -2.39 -18.66
CA ILE A 810 -4.23 -2.33 -19.04
C ILE A 810 -3.37 -2.97 -17.95
N ASP A 811 -3.62 -2.62 -16.68
CA ASP A 811 -2.82 -3.05 -15.55
C ASP A 811 -3.34 -4.36 -14.94
N TRP A 812 -4.66 -4.53 -14.85
CA TRP A 812 -5.29 -5.63 -14.12
C TRP A 812 -6.03 -6.61 -15.02
N GLY A 813 -5.89 -6.49 -16.35
CA GLY A 813 -6.65 -7.29 -17.31
C GLY A 813 -6.47 -8.80 -17.13
N TYR A 814 -5.31 -9.25 -16.65
CA TYR A 814 -5.00 -10.66 -16.36
C TYR A 814 -5.74 -11.20 -15.13
N ALA A 815 -6.15 -10.34 -14.20
CA ALA A 815 -6.87 -10.73 -12.99
C ALA A 815 -8.34 -11.09 -13.27
N PHE A 816 -8.86 -10.73 -14.46
CA PHE A 816 -10.22 -11.06 -14.86
C PHE A 816 -10.26 -12.42 -15.58
N PRO A 817 -11.19 -13.32 -15.21
CA PRO A 817 -11.29 -14.66 -15.82
C PRO A 817 -11.72 -14.62 -17.30
N ARG A 818 -12.21 -13.47 -17.75
CA ARG A 818 -12.65 -13.20 -19.13
C ARG A 818 -11.97 -11.91 -19.60
N PRO A 819 -11.68 -11.76 -20.91
CA PRO A 819 -11.02 -10.56 -21.42
C PRO A 819 -11.82 -9.31 -21.05
N LEU A 820 -11.14 -8.39 -20.36
CA LEU A 820 -11.64 -7.04 -20.06
C LEU A 820 -10.98 -6.06 -21.02
N LEU A 821 -11.77 -5.37 -21.84
CA LEU A 821 -11.32 -4.47 -22.89
C LEU A 821 -11.63 -3.01 -22.58
N THR A 822 -10.74 -2.10 -22.98
CA THR A 822 -11.11 -0.69 -23.12
C THR A 822 -12.09 -0.50 -24.29
N PRO A 823 -12.78 0.65 -24.38
CA PRO A 823 -13.66 0.92 -25.53
C PRO A 823 -12.89 0.98 -26.86
N TYR A 824 -11.62 1.43 -26.83
CA TYR A 824 -10.74 1.40 -28.00
C TYR A 824 -10.52 -0.03 -28.48
N GLU A 825 -10.11 -0.92 -27.57
CA GLU A 825 -9.83 -2.32 -27.89
C GLU A 825 -11.09 -3.07 -28.31
N ALA A 826 -12.25 -2.75 -27.73
CA ALA A 826 -13.53 -3.29 -28.17
C ALA A 826 -13.83 -2.93 -29.63
N LEU A 827 -13.60 -1.67 -30.04
CA LEU A 827 -13.75 -1.26 -31.44
C LEU A 827 -12.73 -1.93 -32.36
N VAL A 828 -11.52 -2.23 -31.89
CA VAL A 828 -10.51 -3.00 -32.65
C VAL A 828 -10.90 -4.48 -32.78
N ALA A 829 -11.46 -5.07 -31.72
CA ALA A 829 -12.00 -6.42 -31.73
C ALA A 829 -13.19 -6.54 -32.69
N LEU A 830 -14.05 -5.51 -32.72
CA LEU A 830 -15.19 -5.39 -33.63
C LEU A 830 -14.81 -4.85 -35.02
N GLU A 831 -13.51 -4.72 -35.35
CA GLU A 831 -13.01 -4.27 -36.67
C GLU A 831 -13.54 -2.91 -37.13
N GLU A 832 -13.97 -2.06 -36.20
CA GLU A 832 -14.43 -0.69 -36.44
C GLU A 832 -13.28 0.33 -36.39
N ARG A 833 -12.14 -0.10 -35.87
CA ARG A 833 -10.92 0.71 -35.77
C ARG A 833 -9.70 -0.17 -35.95
N GLU A 834 -8.66 0.38 -36.55
CA GLU A 834 -7.36 -0.27 -36.62
C GLU A 834 -6.69 -0.34 -35.24
N GLY A 835 -6.04 -1.47 -34.96
CA GLY A 835 -5.19 -1.63 -33.78
C GLY A 835 -3.93 -0.75 -33.87
N TRP A 836 -3.13 -0.74 -32.81
CA TRP A 836 -1.90 0.07 -32.77
C TRP A 836 -0.80 -0.43 -33.71
N GLY A 837 -0.94 -1.62 -34.29
CA GLY A 837 0.05 -2.20 -35.20
C GLY A 837 1.42 -2.32 -34.52
N ASP A 838 2.45 -1.78 -35.18
CA ASP A 838 3.82 -1.65 -34.66
C ASP A 838 4.06 -0.31 -33.95
N GLY A 839 3.03 0.54 -33.87
CA GLY A 839 3.07 1.82 -33.16
C GLY A 839 2.80 1.69 -31.66
N PRO A 840 2.97 2.77 -30.88
CA PRO A 840 2.73 2.74 -29.44
C PRO A 840 1.25 2.60 -29.11
N TYR A 841 0.97 1.92 -28.00
CA TYR A 841 -0.39 1.84 -27.46
C TYR A 841 -0.87 3.24 -27.02
N PRO A 842 -2.08 3.66 -27.43
CA PRO A 842 -2.54 5.02 -27.20
C PRO A 842 -2.96 5.24 -25.74
N MET A 843 -2.47 6.34 -25.15
CA MET A 843 -2.80 6.77 -23.80
C MET A 843 -3.38 8.18 -23.80
N ASP A 844 -4.30 8.51 -24.70
CA ASP A 844 -4.92 9.83 -24.83
C ASP A 844 -6.41 9.83 -24.50
N TYR A 845 -6.89 8.93 -23.63
CA TYR A 845 -8.31 8.65 -23.39
C TYR A 845 -9.17 9.90 -23.10
N TYR A 846 -8.68 10.83 -22.26
CA TYR A 846 -9.38 12.08 -21.95
C TYR A 846 -8.83 13.30 -22.69
N GLY A 847 -7.99 13.08 -23.70
CA GLY A 847 -7.60 14.11 -24.65
C GLY A 847 -8.82 14.74 -25.32
N ARG A 848 -8.68 15.96 -25.86
CA ARG A 848 -9.78 16.70 -26.51
C ARG A 848 -10.49 15.89 -27.61
N GLU A 849 -9.73 15.07 -28.33
CA GLU A 849 -10.20 14.14 -29.37
C GLU A 849 -9.91 12.68 -28.97
N GLY A 850 -9.75 12.45 -27.67
CA GLY A 850 -9.28 11.21 -27.07
C GLY A 850 -10.26 10.04 -27.12
N LEU A 851 -9.72 8.84 -26.89
CA LEU A 851 -10.43 7.56 -27.05
C LEU A 851 -11.63 7.36 -26.13
N GLY A 852 -11.67 8.03 -24.97
CA GLY A 852 -12.77 7.94 -24.00
C GLY A 852 -13.91 8.93 -24.25
N ARG A 853 -13.77 9.87 -25.21
CA ARG A 853 -14.69 11.01 -25.39
C ARG A 853 -15.51 10.93 -26.68
N THR A 854 -16.31 9.89 -26.83
CA THR A 854 -17.34 9.85 -27.88
C THR A 854 -18.34 10.98 -27.65
N LYS A 855 -18.55 11.83 -28.66
CA LYS A 855 -19.59 12.88 -28.66
C LYS A 855 -20.94 12.28 -29.05
N ALA A 856 -22.04 12.93 -28.69
CA ALA A 856 -23.36 12.56 -29.18
C ALA A 856 -23.36 12.50 -30.71
N ILE A 857 -23.79 11.37 -31.29
CA ILE A 857 -23.98 11.23 -32.72
C ILE A 857 -25.12 12.19 -33.10
N SER A 858 -24.90 13.09 -34.06
CA SER A 858 -25.99 13.88 -34.65
C SER A 858 -26.94 12.90 -35.34
N VAL A 859 -28.04 12.56 -34.67
CA VAL A 859 -29.12 11.79 -35.29
C VAL A 859 -29.72 12.73 -36.33
N GLY A 860 -29.47 12.44 -37.61
CA GLY A 860 -30.25 13.05 -38.68
C GLY A 860 -31.72 12.71 -38.46
N PRO A 861 -32.66 13.59 -38.82
CA PRO A 861 -34.07 13.33 -38.59
C PRO A 861 -34.47 12.05 -39.36
N GLU A 862 -34.92 11.03 -38.62
CA GLU A 862 -35.79 9.98 -39.17
C GLU A 862 -37.25 10.42 -39.07
#